data_AF-A0A7L4ZG23-F1
#
_entry.id   AF-A0A7L4ZG23-F1
#
_cell.length_a   1.000
_cell.length_b   1.000
_cell.length_c   1.000
_cell.angle_alpha   90.00
_cell.angle_beta   90.00
_cell.angle_gamma   90.00
#
_symmetry.space_group_name_H-M   'P 1'
#
loop_
_entity.id
_entity.type
_entity.pdbx_description
1 polymer ?
#
loop_
_entity_poly.entity_id
_entity_poly.type
_entity_poly.pdbx_seq_one_letter_code
_entity_poly.pdbx_strand_id
1 'polypeptide(L)'
;MKNNFKEAILLIESNTSGTGVIFANLAHQENLKVILITQGITNYNFDSHVEKQISESFEFDELFKVISELGKKYTLVGITSTSDYYIELAGKLAQKYNLPHPNVNTIQQCRNKFDFRSLLLAEGMQCPQFKLIKDKESLHNENFDKNFNYPVIVKPVTGSGSIGVKLITNHAALVSHGEELLKKTVNERKQKVDNSFLVEEFIEGDEFSLEVFDGEIIGVTKKYKSQLPYFVEIGHDFPFIGNDAFMELVAKMLDQLKDIVDLNWGAFHIEFIQKIDELFIVEVNPRLAGGFIPLLIQEAYGIDLLKRLFLKVTAKPNTEKKNKDASACIRFIIPEKSGKIGCDFTTLNTQNWKSFLEFKMYNKTLNPFVKSFDFRDRIGHVITVDSALDKAKEEVNELLNNILDRIKFLDMDNTGRIEKGIDPRIKKIIFGNKIQKKDLKELFLISKIDKAHILMLKEVGLMSQEKASKILFEIAYFEKINFEPLIGTHAPRGLYMCYENWLIEQLGMDVAGSIHLGRSRNDMNATMAMLQTRKDIIEVVAKLLEFVEMLCSISKEYKDFVMPAYTHFQPAVPITYGYYLQAIAIALKKHTEQFLSIEETLKVSPMGSCSVGGTSVPIDTDFIAKLLGFDKGPMNAMESVASRDFILDFLSKISISSVLVSRIATDFILWNTQEFSLFELSDQITGASSIMPNKRNPFILENIQGKLGVVSASFSGAITAMHKTPFTNSISVGTESKLFLNQSKQEFIDAIELLKIFIENAKPKKGSMKKRALESHTIATEYANKLVLEYGFPFREAHFLVGKSISNMTKISKLNESESLNKYNLSDSIEDIVENSKYGGGPSSINTENNFEELKKNIEMLERKINKYTSKWEAANNQLNVLCNKTIYKSACKTL
;
A
#
# COMPACT_ATOMS: atom_id res chain seq x y z
N MET A 1 -4.87 -64.31 -12.02
CA MET A 1 -3.94 -65.25 -11.36
C MET A 1 -3.41 -64.56 -10.10
N LYS A 2 -3.53 -65.16 -8.91
CA LYS A 2 -2.95 -64.60 -7.68
C LYS A 2 -1.45 -64.93 -7.69
N ASN A 3 -0.60 -63.96 -8.03
CA ASN A 3 0.84 -64.10 -7.85
C ASN A 3 1.11 -64.21 -6.34
N ASN A 4 1.56 -65.38 -5.89
CA ASN A 4 2.04 -65.58 -4.52
C ASN A 4 3.45 -64.97 -4.42
N PHE A 5 3.51 -63.67 -4.16
CA PHE A 5 4.78 -62.99 -3.90
C PHE A 5 5.38 -63.45 -2.57
N LYS A 6 6.65 -63.87 -2.59
CA LYS A 6 7.41 -64.28 -1.39
C LYS A 6 8.29 -63.15 -0.83
N GLU A 7 8.70 -62.23 -1.70
CA GLU A 7 9.58 -61.10 -1.42
C GLU A 7 8.86 -59.76 -1.62
N ALA A 8 9.18 -58.77 -0.78
CA ALA A 8 8.60 -57.44 -0.84
C ALA A 8 9.63 -56.33 -0.69
N ILE A 9 9.35 -55.19 -1.34
CA ILE A 9 10.08 -53.93 -1.18
C ILE A 9 9.13 -52.87 -0.63
N LEU A 10 9.63 -52.10 0.34
CA LEU A 10 8.86 -51.05 1.01
C LEU A 10 9.30 -49.68 0.54
N LEU A 11 8.34 -48.85 0.13
CA LEU A 11 8.55 -47.45 -0.23
C LEU A 11 7.92 -46.55 0.84
N ILE A 12 8.74 -45.82 1.59
CA ILE A 12 8.31 -44.89 2.65
C ILE A 12 8.03 -43.53 2.03
N GLU A 13 6.76 -43.25 1.72
CA GLU A 13 6.33 -42.08 0.95
C GLU A 13 7.05 -41.90 -0.40
N SER A 14 6.54 -41.00 -1.23
CA SER A 14 7.13 -40.68 -2.53
C SER A 14 7.30 -39.18 -2.71
N ASN A 15 8.21 -38.77 -3.59
CA ASN A 15 8.19 -37.41 -4.11
C ASN A 15 7.00 -37.20 -5.08
N THR A 16 6.72 -35.93 -5.39
CA THR A 16 5.64 -35.52 -6.29
C THR A 16 6.05 -35.45 -7.77
N SER A 17 7.31 -35.72 -8.11
CA SER A 17 7.81 -35.74 -9.49
C SER A 17 7.51 -37.07 -10.21
N GLY A 18 6.98 -38.07 -9.49
CA GLY A 18 6.56 -39.35 -10.08
C GLY A 18 7.65 -40.42 -10.10
N THR A 19 8.86 -40.15 -9.60
CA THR A 19 9.92 -41.15 -9.60
C THR A 19 9.62 -42.35 -8.70
N GLY A 20 8.80 -42.18 -7.66
CA GLY A 20 8.31 -43.31 -6.86
C GLY A 20 7.45 -44.29 -7.67
N VAL A 21 6.66 -43.80 -8.63
CA VAL A 21 5.85 -44.67 -9.51
C VAL A 21 6.76 -45.47 -10.43
N ILE A 22 7.78 -44.83 -11.02
CA ILE A 22 8.76 -45.51 -11.86
C ILE A 22 9.51 -46.57 -11.05
N PHE A 23 9.95 -46.23 -9.83
CA PHE A 23 10.63 -47.16 -8.93
C PHE A 23 9.75 -48.37 -8.57
N ALA A 24 8.47 -48.14 -8.26
CA ALA A 24 7.50 -49.20 -8.01
C ALA A 24 7.34 -50.13 -9.23
N ASN A 25 7.27 -49.56 -10.43
CA ASN A 25 7.10 -50.33 -11.66
C ASN A 25 8.33 -51.20 -11.95
N LEU A 26 9.55 -50.69 -11.73
CA LEU A 26 10.79 -51.47 -11.82
C LEU A 26 10.78 -52.66 -10.84
N ALA A 27 10.37 -52.43 -9.59
CA ALA A 27 10.27 -53.50 -8.60
C ALA A 27 9.23 -54.57 -8.99
N HIS A 28 8.10 -54.15 -9.55
CA HIS A 28 7.06 -55.07 -10.01
C HIS A 28 7.50 -55.93 -11.19
N GLN A 29 8.24 -55.35 -12.15
CA GLN A 29 8.83 -56.08 -13.28
C GLN A 29 9.78 -57.20 -12.83
N GLU A 30 10.45 -56.99 -11.70
CA GLU A 30 11.33 -57.97 -11.05
C GLU A 30 10.57 -58.95 -10.14
N ASN A 31 9.24 -59.03 -10.29
CA ASN A 31 8.34 -59.92 -9.54
C ASN A 31 8.40 -59.72 -8.02
N LEU A 32 8.67 -58.49 -7.54
CA LEU A 32 8.59 -58.12 -6.13
C LEU A 32 7.20 -57.57 -5.78
N LYS A 33 6.76 -57.82 -4.55
CA LYS A 33 5.60 -57.14 -3.98
C LYS A 33 5.99 -55.73 -3.57
N VAL A 34 5.36 -54.71 -4.17
CA VAL A 34 5.60 -53.31 -3.81
C VAL A 34 4.57 -52.87 -2.78
N ILE A 35 5.04 -52.34 -1.64
CA ILE A 35 4.19 -51.80 -0.58
C ILE A 35 4.59 -50.34 -0.33
N LEU A 36 3.68 -49.42 -0.60
CA LEU A 36 3.81 -48.00 -0.29
C LEU A 36 3.25 -47.73 1.11
N ILE A 37 4.09 -47.23 2.01
CA ILE A 37 3.67 -46.72 3.31
C ILE A 37 3.43 -45.21 3.19
N THR A 38 2.22 -44.73 3.49
CA THR A 38 1.79 -43.33 3.24
C THR A 38 0.87 -42.78 4.35
N GLN A 39 0.79 -41.46 4.51
CA GLN A 39 -0.04 -40.79 5.55
C GLN A 39 -1.53 -40.63 5.21
N GLY A 40 -2.03 -41.02 4.02
CA GLY A 40 -3.45 -40.86 3.65
C GLY A 40 -3.74 -40.96 2.15
N ILE A 41 -4.88 -40.41 1.68
CA ILE A 41 -5.23 -40.39 0.23
C ILE A 41 -4.15 -39.63 -0.53
N THR A 42 -3.28 -40.40 -1.17
CA THR A 42 -2.15 -39.93 -1.97
C THR A 42 -2.62 -39.20 -3.23
N ASN A 43 -2.04 -38.04 -3.53
CA ASN A 43 -2.12 -37.40 -4.86
C ASN A 43 -1.26 -38.12 -5.93
N TYR A 44 -0.72 -39.29 -5.63
CA TYR A 44 0.16 -40.05 -6.52
C TYR A 44 -0.65 -41.07 -7.33
N ASN A 45 -0.49 -41.05 -8.66
CA ASN A 45 -1.05 -42.05 -9.57
C ASN A 45 -0.18 -43.31 -9.61
N PHE A 46 -0.16 -44.08 -8.52
CA PHE A 46 0.43 -45.42 -8.52
C PHE A 46 -0.49 -46.44 -9.20
N ASP A 47 0.10 -47.38 -9.93
CA ASP A 47 -0.60 -48.49 -10.56
C ASP A 47 -1.21 -49.46 -9.53
N SER A 48 -2.20 -50.25 -9.96
CA SER A 48 -2.97 -51.16 -9.11
C SER A 48 -2.17 -52.29 -8.45
N HIS A 49 -0.94 -52.54 -8.91
CA HIS A 49 -0.05 -53.55 -8.33
C HIS A 49 0.67 -53.09 -7.06
N VAL A 50 0.63 -51.79 -6.74
CA VAL A 50 1.23 -51.22 -5.52
C VAL A 50 0.23 -51.32 -4.35
N GLU A 51 0.57 -52.09 -3.33
CA GLU A 51 -0.23 -52.17 -2.10
C GLU A 51 0.01 -50.92 -1.26
N LYS A 52 -1.06 -50.24 -0.84
CA LYS A 52 -0.97 -49.05 0.00
C LYS A 52 -1.24 -49.40 1.45
N GLN A 53 -0.28 -49.12 2.32
CA GLN A 53 -0.41 -49.23 3.76
C GLN A 53 -0.48 -47.82 4.35
N ILE A 54 -1.62 -47.45 4.92
CA ILE A 54 -1.78 -46.16 5.58
C ILE A 54 -1.17 -46.24 6.98
N SER A 55 -0.38 -45.24 7.36
CA SER A 55 0.13 -45.06 8.71
C SER A 55 -0.22 -43.65 9.20
N GLU A 56 -0.74 -43.56 10.43
CA GLU A 56 -1.18 -42.30 11.04
C GLU A 56 0.00 -41.40 11.46
N SER A 57 1.20 -41.97 11.56
CA SER A 57 2.39 -41.28 12.03
C SER A 57 3.65 -41.87 11.40
N PHE A 58 4.59 -40.97 11.10
CA PHE A 58 5.87 -41.28 10.46
C PHE A 58 7.02 -41.14 11.45
N GLU A 59 6.75 -41.43 12.71
CA GLU A 59 7.76 -41.63 13.73
C GLU A 59 8.38 -43.03 13.59
N PHE A 60 9.66 -43.14 13.91
CA PHE A 60 10.44 -44.37 13.70
C PHE A 60 9.80 -45.60 14.35
N ASP A 61 9.43 -45.51 15.64
CA ASP A 61 8.89 -46.64 16.40
C ASP A 61 7.53 -47.13 15.87
N GLU A 62 6.75 -46.24 15.28
CA GLU A 62 5.42 -46.55 14.77
C GLU A 62 5.50 -47.22 13.39
N LEU A 63 6.32 -46.68 12.50
CA LEU A 63 6.62 -47.35 11.23
C LEU A 63 7.31 -48.69 11.45
N PHE A 64 8.19 -48.79 12.43
CA PHE A 64 8.84 -50.06 12.77
C PHE A 64 7.82 -51.14 13.16
N LYS A 65 6.76 -50.80 13.91
CA LYS A 65 5.66 -51.74 14.23
C LYS A 65 4.92 -52.19 12.96
N VAL A 66 4.57 -51.25 12.08
CA VAL A 66 3.88 -51.56 10.81
C VAL A 66 4.75 -52.47 9.93
N ILE A 67 6.03 -52.15 9.80
CA ILE A 67 6.98 -52.93 9.00
C ILE A 67 7.24 -54.30 9.62
N SER A 68 7.24 -54.41 10.96
CA SER A 68 7.38 -55.69 11.66
C SER A 68 6.24 -56.66 11.34
N GLU A 69 5.00 -56.19 11.22
CA GLU A 69 3.88 -57.03 10.79
C GLU A 69 4.01 -57.45 9.31
N LEU A 70 4.49 -56.56 8.45
CA LEU A 70 4.76 -56.87 7.04
C LEU A 70 5.89 -57.89 6.88
N GLY A 71 6.94 -57.80 7.70
CA GLY A 71 8.07 -58.74 7.73
C GLY A 71 7.69 -60.16 8.16
N LYS A 72 6.55 -60.36 8.82
CA LYS A 72 5.99 -61.71 9.08
C LYS A 72 5.34 -62.32 7.84
N LYS A 73 4.88 -61.48 6.90
CA LYS A 73 4.13 -61.88 5.70
C LYS A 73 5.03 -62.02 4.47
N TYR A 74 6.09 -61.22 4.37
CA TYR A 74 7.00 -61.19 3.22
C TYR A 74 8.46 -61.15 3.67
N THR A 75 9.35 -61.72 2.86
CA THR A 75 10.79 -61.49 3.01
C THR A 75 11.11 -60.10 2.45
N LEU A 76 11.55 -59.17 3.32
CA LEU A 76 11.86 -57.81 2.90
C LEU A 76 13.23 -57.81 2.20
N VAL A 77 13.28 -57.31 0.96
CA VAL A 77 14.51 -57.21 0.17
C VAL A 77 15.01 -55.78 0.01
N GLY A 78 14.25 -54.79 0.47
CA GLY A 78 14.65 -53.38 0.46
C GLY A 78 13.63 -52.48 1.15
N ILE A 79 14.11 -51.40 1.76
CA ILE A 79 13.31 -50.30 2.33
C ILE A 79 13.94 -48.99 1.85
N THR A 80 13.18 -48.13 1.18
CA THR A 80 13.69 -46.87 0.64
C THR A 80 12.62 -45.78 0.55
N SER A 81 13.01 -44.58 0.15
CA SER A 81 12.11 -43.47 -0.20
C SER A 81 12.65 -42.75 -1.43
N THR A 82 11.76 -42.18 -2.25
CA THR A 82 12.16 -41.21 -3.30
C THR A 82 11.96 -39.76 -2.85
N SER A 83 11.54 -39.53 -1.60
CA SER A 83 11.28 -38.22 -1.03
C SER A 83 12.38 -37.79 -0.08
N ASP A 84 12.91 -36.57 -0.29
CA ASP A 84 13.88 -35.89 0.56
C ASP A 84 13.46 -35.90 2.03
N TYR A 85 12.16 -35.76 2.27
CA TYR A 85 11.60 -35.68 3.62
C TYR A 85 11.71 -36.99 4.38
N TYR A 86 11.73 -38.14 3.69
CA TYR A 86 11.59 -39.48 4.29
C TYR A 86 12.80 -40.39 4.05
N ILE A 87 13.80 -39.98 3.27
CA ILE A 87 14.99 -40.79 2.96
C ILE A 87 15.79 -41.18 4.20
N GLU A 88 15.92 -40.27 5.18
CA GLU A 88 16.59 -40.55 6.46
C GLU A 88 15.86 -41.64 7.25
N LEU A 89 14.54 -41.53 7.35
CA LEU A 89 13.69 -42.47 8.06
C LEU A 89 13.74 -43.85 7.41
N ALA A 90 13.66 -43.89 6.07
CA ALA A 90 13.79 -45.12 5.30
C ALA A 90 15.18 -45.77 5.51
N GLY A 91 16.26 -44.98 5.54
CA GLY A 91 17.61 -45.47 5.82
C GLY A 91 17.75 -46.08 7.22
N LYS A 92 17.21 -45.42 8.25
CA LYS A 92 17.18 -45.95 9.63
C LYS A 92 16.43 -47.28 9.72
N LEU A 93 15.29 -47.38 9.03
CA LEU A 93 14.49 -48.60 8.99
C LEU A 93 15.24 -49.71 8.24
N ALA A 94 15.81 -49.43 7.07
CA ALA A 94 16.63 -50.39 6.32
C ALA A 94 17.82 -50.92 7.13
N GLN A 95 18.53 -50.03 7.85
CA GLN A 95 19.60 -50.38 8.78
C GLN A 95 19.13 -51.34 9.88
N LYS A 96 17.95 -51.08 10.48
CA LYS A 96 17.38 -51.94 11.52
C LYS A 96 17.08 -53.37 11.04
N TYR A 97 16.78 -53.55 9.76
CA TYR A 97 16.53 -54.85 9.12
C TYR A 97 17.77 -55.45 8.44
N ASN A 98 18.96 -54.87 8.61
CA ASN A 98 20.20 -55.27 7.93
C ASN A 98 20.06 -55.34 6.39
N LEU A 99 19.27 -54.44 5.80
CA LEU A 99 19.10 -54.30 4.36
C LEU A 99 20.08 -53.26 3.79
N PRO A 100 20.40 -53.28 2.48
CA PRO A 100 21.20 -52.23 1.87
C PRO A 100 20.59 -50.85 2.14
N HIS A 101 21.38 -49.94 2.73
CA HIS A 101 20.90 -48.63 3.16
C HIS A 101 21.97 -47.55 2.98
N PRO A 102 21.57 -46.29 2.77
CA PRO A 102 22.49 -45.16 2.79
C PRO A 102 23.07 -44.96 4.19
N ASN A 103 24.24 -44.35 4.29
CA ASN A 103 24.79 -43.93 5.58
C ASN A 103 23.85 -42.88 6.21
N VAL A 104 23.17 -43.26 7.29
CA VAL A 104 22.17 -42.41 7.96
C VAL A 104 22.81 -41.14 8.52
N ASN A 105 24.04 -41.23 9.03
CA ASN A 105 24.76 -40.07 9.56
C ASN A 105 25.04 -39.06 8.45
N THR A 106 25.46 -39.54 7.27
CA THR A 106 25.66 -38.69 6.08
C THR A 106 24.38 -37.98 5.66
N ILE A 107 23.23 -38.68 5.67
CA ILE A 107 21.93 -38.04 5.37
C ILE A 107 21.63 -36.92 6.36
N GLN A 108 21.81 -37.18 7.66
CA GLN A 108 21.53 -36.20 8.70
C GLN A 108 22.43 -34.96 8.60
N GLN A 109 23.74 -35.17 8.39
CA GLN A 109 24.72 -34.10 8.22
C GLN A 109 24.37 -33.22 7.02
N CYS A 110 23.98 -33.80 5.90
CA CYS A 110 23.64 -33.08 4.67
C CYS A 110 22.29 -32.34 4.73
N ARG A 111 21.28 -32.91 5.39
CA ARG A 111 19.91 -32.35 5.40
C ARG A 111 19.77 -31.05 6.18
N ASN A 112 20.56 -30.88 7.24
CA ASN A 112 20.61 -29.64 7.99
C ASN A 112 21.64 -28.71 7.35
N LYS A 113 21.15 -27.66 6.67
CA LYS A 113 22.02 -26.72 5.94
C LYS A 113 23.03 -26.03 6.87
N PHE A 114 22.69 -25.78 8.14
CA PHE A 114 23.62 -25.16 9.10
C PHE A 114 24.71 -26.14 9.54
N ASP A 115 24.32 -27.37 9.90
CA ASP A 115 25.28 -28.38 10.34
C ASP A 115 26.25 -28.73 9.20
N PHE A 116 25.72 -28.88 7.98
CA PHE A 116 26.55 -29.14 6.80
C PHE A 116 27.53 -28.01 6.51
N ARG A 117 27.08 -26.76 6.55
CA ARG A 117 27.95 -25.57 6.39
C ARG A 117 29.06 -25.52 7.43
N SER A 118 28.74 -25.89 8.67
CA SER A 118 29.72 -25.93 9.77
C SER A 118 30.79 -26.99 9.53
N LEU A 119 30.41 -28.14 8.96
CA LEU A 119 31.36 -29.20 8.58
C LEU A 119 32.27 -28.76 7.42
N LEU A 120 31.73 -28.14 6.38
CA LEU A 120 32.52 -27.61 5.27
C LEU A 120 33.59 -26.62 5.75
N LEU A 121 33.19 -25.68 6.63
CA LEU A 121 34.10 -24.68 7.18
C LEU A 121 35.21 -25.30 8.05
N ALA A 122 34.88 -26.34 8.84
CA ALA A 122 35.85 -27.03 9.70
C ALA A 122 36.96 -27.73 8.90
N GLU A 123 36.62 -28.27 7.73
CA GLU A 123 37.54 -28.96 6.82
C GLU A 123 38.18 -28.01 5.78
N GLY A 124 37.99 -26.70 5.93
CA GLY A 124 38.59 -25.69 5.07
C GLY A 124 38.04 -25.66 3.64
N MET A 125 36.85 -26.20 3.41
CA MET A 125 36.15 -26.10 2.12
C MET A 125 35.47 -24.74 1.95
N GLN A 126 35.42 -24.25 0.72
CA GLN A 126 34.76 -22.99 0.40
C GLN A 126 33.23 -23.12 0.49
N CYS A 127 32.62 -22.30 1.33
CA CYS A 127 31.17 -22.11 1.41
C CYS A 127 30.83 -20.64 1.68
N PRO A 128 29.61 -20.18 1.34
CA PRO A 128 29.18 -18.81 1.65
C PRO A 128 29.29 -18.52 3.15
N GLN A 129 29.62 -17.29 3.55
CA GLN A 129 29.52 -16.92 4.97
C GLN A 129 28.07 -17.10 5.45
N PHE A 130 27.87 -17.61 6.66
CA PHE A 130 26.53 -17.97 7.13
C PHE A 130 26.34 -17.71 8.62
N LYS A 131 25.09 -17.46 9.02
CA LYS A 131 24.68 -17.28 10.42
C LYS A 131 23.29 -17.86 10.64
N LEU A 132 23.12 -18.52 11.79
CA LEU A 132 21.87 -19.10 12.23
C LEU A 132 21.07 -18.12 13.10
N ILE A 133 19.77 -18.02 12.83
CA ILE A 133 18.81 -17.24 13.62
C ILE A 133 17.76 -18.20 14.19
N LYS A 134 17.56 -18.17 15.50
CA LYS A 134 16.62 -19.06 16.24
C LYS A 134 15.51 -18.32 16.97
N ASP A 135 15.63 -17.02 17.12
CA ASP A 135 14.73 -16.21 17.92
C ASP A 135 14.63 -14.78 17.38
N LYS A 136 13.65 -14.04 17.88
CA LYS A 136 13.42 -12.66 17.46
C LYS A 136 14.50 -11.71 17.97
N GLU A 137 15.08 -11.97 19.14
CA GLU A 137 16.06 -11.07 19.74
C GLU A 137 17.34 -10.98 18.90
N SER A 138 17.82 -12.13 18.43
CA SER A 138 18.94 -12.25 17.50
C SER A 138 18.66 -11.66 16.12
N LEU A 139 17.39 -11.69 15.67
CA LEU A 139 16.95 -11.07 14.41
C LEU A 139 16.90 -9.54 14.46
N HIS A 140 16.43 -8.98 15.58
CA HIS A 140 16.27 -7.53 15.78
C HIS A 140 17.55 -6.85 16.31
N ASN A 141 18.65 -7.57 16.46
CA ASN A 141 19.90 -7.03 16.96
C ASN A 141 20.52 -6.04 15.95
N GLU A 142 20.61 -4.76 16.31
CA GLU A 142 21.16 -3.69 15.45
C GLU A 142 22.64 -3.92 15.03
N ASN A 143 23.39 -4.76 15.75
CA ASN A 143 24.75 -5.14 15.36
C ASN A 143 24.81 -6.29 14.35
N PHE A 144 23.67 -6.85 13.92
CA PHE A 144 23.62 -7.92 12.93
C PHE A 144 24.32 -7.52 11.62
N ASP A 145 24.13 -6.27 11.19
CA ASP A 145 24.64 -5.72 9.94
C ASP A 145 26.18 -5.56 9.90
N LYS A 146 26.87 -5.62 11.06
CA LYS A 146 28.34 -5.49 11.09
C LYS A 146 29.09 -6.70 10.53
N ASN A 147 28.43 -7.85 10.43
CA ASN A 147 29.04 -9.12 10.02
C ASN A 147 28.64 -9.57 8.61
N PHE A 148 27.67 -8.91 7.97
CA PHE A 148 27.22 -9.24 6.61
C PHE A 148 27.01 -7.98 5.79
N ASN A 149 27.59 -7.94 4.60
CA ASN A 149 27.26 -6.93 3.60
C ASN A 149 26.01 -7.39 2.84
N TYR A 150 24.99 -6.53 2.73
CA TYR A 150 23.85 -6.79 1.84
C TYR A 150 24.30 -6.73 0.37
N PRO A 151 23.68 -7.55 -0.51
CA PRO A 151 22.54 -8.41 -0.26
C PRO A 151 22.91 -9.78 0.36
N VAL A 152 21.97 -10.36 1.11
CA VAL A 152 22.10 -11.68 1.76
C VAL A 152 20.98 -12.63 1.31
N ILE A 153 21.24 -13.93 1.31
CA ILE A 153 20.21 -14.97 1.11
C ILE A 153 19.65 -15.36 2.47
N VAL A 154 18.33 -15.35 2.60
CA VAL A 154 17.64 -15.91 3.76
C VAL A 154 16.93 -17.20 3.35
N LYS A 155 17.20 -18.30 4.07
CA LYS A 155 16.63 -19.62 3.77
C LYS A 155 16.35 -20.45 5.03
N PRO A 156 15.33 -21.31 5.05
CA PRO A 156 15.12 -22.28 6.14
C PRO A 156 16.32 -23.22 6.31
N VAL A 157 16.58 -23.68 7.54
CA VAL A 157 17.64 -24.65 7.84
C VAL A 157 17.39 -26.01 7.18
N THR A 158 16.13 -26.42 7.14
CA THR A 158 15.66 -27.64 6.48
C THR A 158 14.52 -27.31 5.51
N GLY A 159 14.46 -27.98 4.37
CA GLY A 159 13.39 -27.77 3.38
C GLY A 159 13.85 -28.12 1.97
N SER A 160 12.94 -28.01 1.00
CA SER A 160 13.19 -28.29 -0.41
C SER A 160 12.48 -27.28 -1.33
N GLY A 161 12.89 -27.23 -2.61
CA GLY A 161 12.15 -26.50 -3.65
C GLY A 161 12.17 -24.98 -3.53
N SER A 162 13.21 -24.39 -2.95
CA SER A 162 13.36 -22.94 -2.72
C SER A 162 12.25 -22.30 -1.88
N ILE A 163 11.47 -23.09 -1.13
CA ILE A 163 10.40 -22.59 -0.28
C ILE A 163 11.00 -21.72 0.84
N GLY A 164 10.56 -20.46 0.91
CA GLY A 164 11.03 -19.51 1.92
C GLY A 164 12.45 -18.97 1.68
N VAL A 165 13.04 -19.24 0.51
CA VAL A 165 14.35 -18.71 0.12
C VAL A 165 14.18 -17.37 -0.58
N LYS A 166 14.85 -16.32 -0.09
CA LYS A 166 14.74 -14.96 -0.66
C LYS A 166 16.04 -14.17 -0.55
N LEU A 167 16.35 -13.40 -1.60
CA LEU A 167 17.41 -12.39 -1.55
C LEU A 167 16.91 -11.14 -0.82
N ILE A 168 17.66 -10.71 0.18
CA ILE A 168 17.34 -9.58 1.04
C ILE A 168 18.39 -8.50 0.86
N THR A 169 17.95 -7.27 0.57
CA THR A 169 18.82 -6.13 0.25
C THR A 169 19.00 -5.14 1.40
N ASN A 170 18.24 -5.29 2.50
CA ASN A 170 18.33 -4.44 3.68
C ASN A 170 17.78 -5.13 4.93
N HIS A 171 18.12 -4.58 6.10
CA HIS A 171 17.74 -5.13 7.41
C HIS A 171 16.24 -5.18 7.67
N ALA A 172 15.47 -4.17 7.24
CA ALA A 172 14.02 -4.17 7.43
C ALA A 172 13.34 -5.35 6.70
N ALA A 173 13.82 -5.67 5.49
CA ALA A 173 13.36 -6.84 4.74
C ALA A 173 13.81 -8.16 5.38
N LEU A 174 14.99 -8.21 6.00
CA LEU A 174 15.47 -9.36 6.78
C LEU A 174 14.54 -9.64 7.96
N VAL A 175 14.22 -8.62 8.75
CA VAL A 175 13.30 -8.73 9.90
C VAL A 175 11.93 -9.22 9.46
N SER A 176 11.36 -8.63 8.40
CA SER A 176 10.03 -9.00 7.91
C SER A 176 9.96 -10.47 7.48
N HIS A 177 10.90 -10.91 6.63
CA HIS A 177 10.92 -12.29 6.11
C HIS A 177 11.33 -13.29 7.20
N GLY A 178 12.29 -12.92 8.04
CA GLY A 178 12.76 -13.75 9.16
C GLY A 178 11.65 -14.04 10.18
N GLU A 179 10.83 -13.04 10.52
CA GLU A 179 9.70 -13.25 11.42
C GLU A 179 8.64 -14.21 10.86
N GLU A 180 8.45 -14.26 9.53
CA GLU A 180 7.58 -15.23 8.89
C GLU A 180 8.13 -16.65 9.00
N LEU A 181 9.44 -16.82 8.81
CA LEU A 181 10.11 -18.12 8.96
C LEU A 181 10.05 -18.62 10.41
N LEU A 182 10.29 -17.75 11.40
CA LEU A 182 10.23 -18.11 12.83
C LEU A 182 8.82 -18.52 13.31
N LYS A 183 7.75 -18.11 12.59
CA LYS A 183 6.37 -18.49 12.93
C LYS A 183 5.98 -19.88 12.41
N LYS A 184 6.71 -20.43 11.44
CA LYS A 184 6.34 -21.71 10.81
C LYS A 184 6.75 -22.86 11.73
N THR A 185 5.76 -23.56 12.27
CA THR A 185 5.97 -24.75 13.12
C THR A 185 5.92 -26.07 12.35
N VAL A 186 5.41 -26.06 11.12
CA VAL A 186 5.35 -27.23 10.23
C VAL A 186 5.68 -26.87 8.78
N ASN A 187 6.20 -27.84 8.00
CA ASN A 187 6.41 -27.70 6.56
C ASN A 187 5.13 -28.00 5.75
N GLU A 188 5.21 -27.92 4.42
CA GLU A 188 4.11 -28.21 3.49
C GLU A 188 3.65 -29.68 3.51
N ARG A 189 4.39 -30.57 4.19
CA ARG A 189 4.06 -31.96 4.45
C ARG A 189 3.56 -32.19 5.89
N LYS A 190 3.28 -31.12 6.64
CA LYS A 190 2.83 -31.15 8.04
C LYS A 190 3.84 -31.76 9.02
N GLN A 191 5.08 -31.92 8.62
CA GLN A 191 6.15 -32.34 9.52
C GLN A 191 6.61 -31.14 10.34
N LYS A 192 6.92 -31.35 11.62
CA LYS A 192 7.51 -30.31 12.46
C LYS A 192 8.81 -29.81 11.83
N VAL A 193 8.99 -28.51 11.78
CA VAL A 193 10.25 -27.88 11.36
C VAL A 193 10.89 -27.20 12.55
N ASP A 194 12.21 -27.06 12.50
CA ASP A 194 12.91 -26.18 13.42
C ASP A 194 12.53 -24.73 13.08
N ASN A 195 12.16 -23.95 14.10
CA ASN A 195 11.77 -22.53 13.94
C ASN A 195 13.04 -21.67 13.80
N SER A 196 13.91 -22.03 12.86
CA SER A 196 15.21 -21.41 12.65
C SER A 196 15.51 -21.25 11.16
N PHE A 197 16.33 -20.27 10.82
CA PHE A 197 16.72 -20.00 9.44
C PHE A 197 18.16 -19.50 9.34
N LEU A 198 18.74 -19.67 8.16
CA LEU A 198 20.07 -19.22 7.80
C LEU A 198 20.00 -17.87 7.08
N VAL A 199 20.94 -17.01 7.43
CA VAL A 199 21.35 -15.85 6.63
C VAL A 199 22.71 -16.16 6.03
N GLU A 200 22.81 -16.14 4.71
CA GLU A 200 24.05 -16.44 3.97
C GLU A 200 24.48 -15.25 3.09
N GLU A 201 25.77 -15.13 2.86
CA GLU A 201 26.33 -14.27 1.82
C GLU A 201 25.73 -14.61 0.45
N PHE A 202 25.39 -13.59 -0.32
CA PHE A 202 24.98 -13.78 -1.70
C PHE A 202 26.21 -13.97 -2.60
N ILE A 203 26.41 -15.18 -3.11
CA ILE A 203 27.42 -15.48 -4.12
C ILE A 203 26.82 -15.30 -5.52
N GLU A 204 27.30 -14.29 -6.24
CA GLU A 204 26.95 -14.05 -7.64
C GLU A 204 27.83 -14.91 -8.56
N GLY A 205 27.21 -15.85 -9.28
CA GLY A 205 27.88 -16.80 -10.15
C GLY A 205 26.92 -17.78 -10.82
N ASP A 206 27.44 -18.61 -11.73
CA ASP A 206 26.67 -19.66 -12.40
C ASP A 206 26.47 -20.86 -11.46
N GLU A 207 25.26 -21.41 -11.42
CA GLU A 207 24.94 -22.57 -10.58
C GLU A 207 24.98 -23.87 -11.39
N PHE A 208 25.58 -24.89 -10.80
CA PHE A 208 25.72 -26.22 -11.35
C PHE A 208 25.33 -27.27 -10.31
N SER A 209 25.02 -28.47 -10.78
CA SER A 209 25.02 -29.66 -9.94
C SER A 209 25.91 -30.77 -10.51
N LEU A 210 26.61 -31.47 -9.62
CA LEU A 210 27.37 -32.66 -9.91
C LEU A 210 26.55 -33.86 -9.46
N GLU A 211 26.30 -34.78 -10.39
CA GLU A 211 25.59 -36.02 -10.12
C GLU A 211 26.61 -37.15 -9.94
N VAL A 212 26.61 -37.75 -8.75
CA VAL A 212 27.52 -38.81 -8.35
C VAL A 212 26.72 -40.05 -8.00
N PHE A 213 27.20 -41.24 -8.38
CA PHE A 213 26.60 -42.51 -7.96
C PHE A 213 27.69 -43.48 -7.49
N ASP A 214 27.61 -43.95 -6.24
CA ASP A 214 28.64 -44.83 -5.64
C ASP A 214 30.08 -44.28 -5.83
N GLY A 215 30.26 -42.97 -5.64
CA GLY A 215 31.54 -42.27 -5.84
C GLY A 215 31.95 -42.00 -7.30
N GLU A 216 31.23 -42.54 -8.28
CA GLU A 216 31.44 -42.30 -9.72
C GLU A 216 30.76 -41.00 -10.16
N ILE A 217 31.49 -40.11 -10.85
CA ILE A 217 30.90 -38.94 -11.50
C ILE A 217 30.08 -39.39 -12.71
N ILE A 218 28.78 -39.11 -12.67
CA ILE A 218 27.87 -39.36 -13.79
C ILE A 218 27.91 -38.19 -14.78
N GLY A 219 27.94 -36.96 -14.27
CA GLY A 219 28.12 -35.77 -15.07
C GLY A 219 27.76 -34.49 -14.31
N VAL A 220 27.97 -33.35 -14.98
CA VAL A 220 27.65 -32.02 -14.46
C VAL A 220 26.41 -31.50 -15.18
N THR A 221 25.49 -30.88 -14.45
CA THR A 221 24.30 -30.21 -14.97
C THR A 221 24.42 -28.72 -14.74
N LYS A 222 24.18 -27.89 -15.76
CA LYS A 222 24.04 -26.43 -15.57
C LYS A 222 22.60 -26.11 -15.16
N LYS A 223 22.42 -25.29 -14.13
CA LYS A 223 21.10 -24.91 -13.58
C LYS A 223 20.79 -23.45 -13.89
N TYR A 224 19.53 -23.16 -14.23
CA TYR A 224 19.03 -21.81 -14.44
C TYR A 224 18.01 -21.44 -13.38
N LYS A 225 18.10 -20.21 -12.85
CA LYS A 225 17.22 -19.68 -11.81
C LYS A 225 16.39 -18.49 -12.31
N SER A 226 15.27 -18.25 -11.63
CA SER A 226 14.40 -17.10 -11.84
C SER A 226 15.10 -15.79 -11.51
N GLN A 227 14.47 -14.68 -11.90
CA GLN A 227 14.92 -13.35 -11.48
C GLN A 227 14.84 -13.17 -9.96
N LEU A 228 15.78 -12.40 -9.43
CA LEU A 228 15.81 -11.97 -8.03
C LEU A 228 14.53 -11.20 -7.66
N PRO A 229 14.04 -11.30 -6.42
CA PRO A 229 14.70 -11.85 -5.23
C PRO A 229 14.47 -13.36 -5.00
N TYR A 230 13.93 -14.09 -5.98
CA TYR A 230 13.57 -15.51 -5.82
C TYR A 230 14.51 -16.43 -6.61
N PHE A 231 14.60 -17.68 -6.18
CA PHE A 231 15.54 -18.67 -6.71
C PHE A 231 14.81 -19.92 -7.23
N VAL A 232 13.76 -19.71 -8.03
CA VAL A 232 13.00 -20.81 -8.65
C VAL A 232 13.82 -21.38 -9.81
N GLU A 233 14.03 -22.69 -9.84
CA GLU A 233 14.68 -23.33 -10.99
C GLU A 233 13.79 -23.26 -12.23
N ILE A 234 14.32 -22.68 -13.30
CA ILE A 234 13.61 -22.47 -14.57
C ILE A 234 14.11 -23.40 -15.69
N GLY A 235 15.21 -24.13 -15.47
CA GLY A 235 15.67 -25.13 -16.42
C GLY A 235 17.04 -25.72 -16.08
N HIS A 236 17.40 -26.75 -16.85
CA HIS A 236 18.67 -27.46 -16.72
C HIS A 236 19.22 -27.87 -18.09
N ASP A 237 20.55 -27.95 -18.19
CA ASP A 237 21.27 -28.43 -19.36
C ASP A 237 22.24 -29.56 -18.93
N PHE A 238 22.13 -30.74 -19.55
CA PHE A 238 22.98 -31.89 -19.26
C PHE A 238 23.46 -32.59 -20.55
N PRO A 239 24.72 -33.03 -20.64
CA PRO A 239 25.81 -32.72 -19.73
C PRO A 239 26.32 -31.30 -19.99
N PHE A 240 26.73 -30.60 -18.94
CA PHE A 240 27.61 -29.44 -19.06
C PHE A 240 29.05 -29.94 -19.22
N ILE A 241 29.69 -29.59 -20.34
CA ILE A 241 31.09 -29.91 -20.61
C ILE A 241 31.89 -28.62 -20.36
N GLY A 242 32.51 -28.54 -19.18
CA GLY A 242 33.43 -27.47 -18.84
C GLY A 242 34.79 -27.62 -19.52
N ASN A 243 35.65 -26.62 -19.37
CA ASN A 243 37.07 -26.75 -19.73
C ASN A 243 37.82 -27.65 -18.72
N ASP A 244 39.06 -28.03 -19.04
CA ASP A 244 39.85 -28.92 -18.18
C ASP A 244 40.03 -28.34 -16.77
N ALA A 245 40.26 -27.03 -16.64
CA ALA A 245 40.40 -26.36 -15.36
C ALA A 245 39.13 -26.48 -14.48
N PHE A 246 37.94 -26.35 -15.07
CA PHE A 246 36.68 -26.55 -14.36
C PHE A 246 36.55 -28.00 -13.87
N MET A 247 36.89 -28.98 -14.72
CA MET A 247 36.80 -30.39 -14.35
C MET A 247 37.81 -30.76 -13.26
N GLU A 248 39.00 -30.15 -13.24
CA GLU A 248 39.97 -30.29 -12.15
C GLU A 248 39.43 -29.73 -10.82
N LEU A 249 38.77 -28.57 -10.84
CA LEU A 249 38.14 -27.98 -9.65
C LEU A 249 37.00 -28.88 -9.14
N VAL A 250 36.17 -29.43 -10.02
CA VAL A 250 35.09 -30.36 -9.67
C VAL A 250 35.65 -31.64 -9.06
N ALA A 251 36.71 -32.21 -9.64
CA ALA A 251 37.37 -33.40 -9.11
C ALA A 251 37.98 -33.15 -7.73
N LYS A 252 38.64 -32.00 -7.53
CA LYS A 252 39.18 -31.58 -6.23
C LYS A 252 38.09 -31.39 -5.18
N MET A 253 37.00 -30.71 -5.54
CA MET A 253 35.83 -30.54 -4.65
C MET A 253 35.26 -31.90 -4.24
N LEU A 254 35.13 -32.84 -5.18
CA LEU A 254 34.62 -34.17 -4.89
C LEU A 254 35.56 -34.96 -3.97
N ASP A 255 36.88 -34.84 -4.17
CA ASP A 255 37.87 -35.51 -3.34
C ASP A 255 37.80 -35.03 -1.88
N GLN A 256 37.78 -33.70 -1.68
CA GLN A 256 37.60 -33.10 -0.35
C GLN A 256 36.26 -33.49 0.30
N LEU A 257 35.18 -33.60 -0.48
CA LEU A 257 33.88 -34.01 0.06
C LEU A 257 33.87 -35.46 0.58
N LYS A 258 34.70 -36.36 0.04
CA LYS A 258 34.80 -37.75 0.52
C LYS A 258 35.33 -37.85 1.95
N ASP A 259 36.11 -36.86 2.39
CA ASP A 259 36.61 -36.79 3.77
C ASP A 259 35.51 -36.35 4.76
N ILE A 260 34.44 -35.72 4.26
CA ILE A 260 33.33 -35.18 5.07
C ILE A 260 32.14 -36.13 5.11
N VAL A 261 31.77 -36.70 3.95
CA VAL A 261 30.57 -37.50 3.77
C VAL A 261 30.86 -38.77 2.97
N ASP A 262 30.18 -39.86 3.32
CA ASP A 262 30.35 -41.15 2.64
C ASP A 262 29.60 -41.18 1.30
N LEU A 263 30.31 -40.84 0.23
CA LEU A 263 29.77 -40.79 -1.13
C LEU A 263 29.62 -42.17 -1.81
N ASN A 264 29.92 -43.27 -1.13
CA ASN A 264 30.05 -44.61 -1.73
C ASN A 264 28.73 -45.41 -1.78
N TRP A 265 27.62 -44.81 -1.40
CA TRP A 265 26.31 -45.47 -1.43
C TRP A 265 25.25 -44.64 -2.14
N GLY A 266 24.79 -45.14 -3.28
CA GLY A 266 23.66 -44.59 -4.02
C GLY A 266 23.99 -43.27 -4.71
N ALA A 267 22.97 -42.46 -4.94
CA ALA A 267 23.08 -41.20 -5.65
C ALA A 267 23.36 -40.03 -4.71
N PHE A 268 24.20 -39.09 -5.16
CA PHE A 268 24.44 -37.79 -4.55
C PHE A 268 24.23 -36.69 -5.58
N HIS A 269 23.40 -35.72 -5.21
CA HIS A 269 23.16 -34.49 -5.95
C HIS A 269 23.88 -33.35 -5.22
N ILE A 270 24.95 -32.83 -5.81
CA ILE A 270 25.82 -31.82 -5.19
C ILE A 270 25.65 -30.52 -5.97
N GLU A 271 25.02 -29.52 -5.36
CA GLU A 271 24.83 -28.19 -5.94
C GLU A 271 25.98 -27.26 -5.54
N PHE A 272 26.50 -26.48 -6.49
CA PHE A 272 27.56 -25.51 -6.25
C PHE A 272 27.46 -24.31 -7.19
N ILE A 273 28.00 -23.18 -6.77
CA ILE A 273 28.13 -21.95 -7.57
C ILE A 273 29.58 -21.78 -7.98
N GLN A 274 29.80 -21.55 -9.26
CA GLN A 274 31.10 -21.10 -9.76
C GLN A 274 31.14 -19.58 -9.77
N LYS A 275 32.11 -19.01 -9.06
CA LYS A 275 32.45 -17.59 -9.12
C LYS A 275 33.92 -17.47 -9.52
N ILE A 276 34.17 -17.04 -10.75
CA ILE A 276 35.53 -17.00 -11.33
C ILE A 276 36.13 -18.43 -11.35
N ASP A 277 37.25 -18.66 -10.66
CA ASP A 277 37.98 -19.94 -10.61
C ASP A 277 37.77 -20.66 -9.26
N GLU A 278 36.68 -20.33 -8.56
CA GLU A 278 36.31 -20.87 -7.24
C GLU A 278 34.93 -21.53 -7.27
N LEU A 279 34.80 -22.65 -6.56
CA LEU A 279 33.54 -23.41 -6.42
C LEU A 279 33.03 -23.32 -4.99
N PHE A 280 31.85 -22.74 -4.83
CA PHE A 280 31.16 -22.60 -3.54
C PHE A 280 30.06 -23.66 -3.45
N ILE A 281 30.21 -24.63 -2.55
CA ILE A 281 29.17 -25.65 -2.36
C ILE A 281 27.89 -24.96 -1.85
N VAL A 282 26.76 -25.21 -2.50
CA VAL A 282 25.43 -24.72 -2.11
C VAL A 282 24.73 -25.75 -1.24
N GLU A 283 24.66 -26.99 -1.68
CA GLU A 283 23.93 -28.06 -0.99
C GLU A 283 24.46 -29.43 -1.43
N VAL A 284 24.52 -30.40 -0.53
CA VAL A 284 24.79 -31.80 -0.89
C VAL A 284 23.60 -32.62 -0.44
N ASN A 285 23.04 -33.40 -1.36
CA ASN A 285 21.84 -34.19 -1.13
C ASN A 285 22.13 -35.67 -1.46
N PRO A 286 22.22 -36.58 -0.47
CA PRO A 286 22.41 -38.03 -0.65
C PRO A 286 21.13 -38.71 -1.19
N ARG A 287 20.72 -38.30 -2.39
CA ARG A 287 19.59 -38.82 -3.14
C ARG A 287 19.74 -38.49 -4.62
N LEU A 288 18.84 -39.05 -5.43
CA LEU A 288 18.68 -38.65 -6.82
C LEU A 288 18.29 -37.18 -6.93
N ALA A 289 18.81 -36.52 -7.96
CA ALA A 289 18.47 -35.14 -8.29
C ALA A 289 16.98 -34.93 -8.57
N GLY A 290 16.49 -33.74 -8.22
CA GLY A 290 15.16 -33.27 -8.58
C GLY A 290 15.11 -32.76 -10.03
N GLY A 291 14.02 -32.09 -10.40
CA GLY A 291 14.01 -31.29 -11.63
C GLY A 291 14.13 -32.07 -12.95
N PHE A 292 13.82 -33.37 -12.95
CA PHE A 292 13.98 -34.26 -14.11
C PHE A 292 15.45 -34.50 -14.54
N ILE A 293 16.44 -34.15 -13.73
CA ILE A 293 17.86 -34.41 -14.03
C ILE A 293 18.13 -35.90 -14.29
N PRO A 294 17.59 -36.88 -13.52
CA PRO A 294 17.77 -38.30 -13.85
C PRO A 294 17.23 -38.70 -15.23
N LEU A 295 16.14 -38.05 -15.70
CA LEU A 295 15.61 -38.27 -17.04
C LEU A 295 16.53 -37.68 -18.10
N LEU A 296 17.09 -36.49 -17.88
CA LEU A 296 18.08 -35.89 -18.79
C LEU A 296 19.31 -36.79 -18.93
N ILE A 297 19.78 -37.37 -17.84
CA ILE A 297 20.92 -38.32 -17.83
C ILE A 297 20.59 -39.58 -18.64
N GLN A 298 19.39 -40.14 -18.46
CA GLN A 298 18.93 -41.30 -19.21
C GLN A 298 18.83 -41.00 -20.71
N GLU A 299 18.36 -39.81 -21.09
CA GLU A 299 18.23 -39.46 -22.51
C GLU A 299 19.57 -39.10 -23.15
N ALA A 300 20.44 -38.38 -22.43
CA ALA A 300 21.76 -37.97 -22.89
C ALA A 300 22.76 -39.14 -22.95
N TYR A 301 22.88 -39.91 -21.87
CA TYR A 301 23.91 -40.93 -21.69
C TYR A 301 23.39 -42.37 -21.67
N GLY A 302 22.07 -42.55 -21.61
CA GLY A 302 21.47 -43.89 -21.53
C GLY A 302 21.65 -44.57 -20.18
N ILE A 303 22.01 -43.81 -19.13
CA ILE A 303 22.19 -44.31 -17.77
C ILE A 303 20.88 -44.10 -17.00
N ASP A 304 20.20 -45.19 -16.62
CA ASP A 304 19.03 -45.11 -15.76
C ASP A 304 19.44 -45.12 -14.27
N LEU A 305 19.53 -43.93 -13.67
CA LEU A 305 19.91 -43.78 -12.26
C LEU A 305 18.86 -44.31 -11.28
N LEU A 306 17.57 -44.33 -11.66
CA LEU A 306 16.52 -44.92 -10.83
C LEU A 306 16.67 -46.44 -10.77
N LYS A 307 16.99 -47.07 -11.90
CA LYS A 307 17.31 -48.50 -11.95
C LYS A 307 18.59 -48.83 -11.20
N ARG A 308 19.65 -48.01 -11.31
CA ARG A 308 20.86 -48.16 -10.47
C ARG A 308 20.52 -48.14 -8.98
N LEU A 309 19.69 -47.18 -8.53
CA LEU A 309 19.24 -47.09 -7.15
C LEU A 309 18.41 -48.31 -6.73
N PHE A 310 17.48 -48.77 -7.58
CA PHE A 310 16.69 -49.97 -7.33
C PHE A 310 17.58 -51.22 -7.15
N LEU A 311 18.55 -51.41 -8.03
CA LEU A 311 19.50 -52.54 -7.94
C LEU A 311 20.33 -52.44 -6.65
N LYS A 312 20.77 -51.24 -6.27
CA LYS A 312 21.51 -51.01 -5.01
C LYS A 312 20.67 -51.35 -3.77
N VAL A 313 19.43 -50.86 -3.72
CA VAL A 313 18.50 -51.12 -2.60
C VAL A 313 18.15 -52.60 -2.47
N THR A 314 18.15 -53.35 -3.57
CA THR A 314 17.84 -54.79 -3.61
C THR A 314 19.07 -55.70 -3.62
N ALA A 315 20.28 -55.15 -3.38
CA ALA A 315 21.56 -55.87 -3.40
C ALA A 315 21.85 -56.62 -4.73
N LYS A 316 21.29 -56.15 -5.85
CA LYS A 316 21.53 -56.70 -7.19
C LYS A 316 22.72 -55.99 -7.88
N PRO A 317 23.48 -56.68 -8.74
CA PRO A 317 24.62 -56.08 -9.44
C PRO A 317 24.15 -55.01 -10.43
N ASN A 318 24.86 -53.88 -10.47
CA ASN A 318 24.60 -52.82 -11.43
C ASN A 318 25.16 -53.19 -12.81
N THR A 319 24.30 -53.17 -13.83
CA THR A 319 24.67 -53.44 -15.23
C THR A 319 24.58 -52.20 -16.13
N GLU A 320 24.10 -51.08 -15.61
CA GLU A 320 23.89 -49.84 -16.37
C GLU A 320 25.23 -49.15 -16.66
N LYS A 321 25.52 -48.90 -17.93
CA LYS A 321 26.69 -48.14 -18.39
C LYS A 321 26.27 -47.13 -19.44
N LYS A 322 27.06 -46.06 -19.59
CA LYS A 322 26.87 -45.08 -20.67
C LYS A 322 26.81 -45.82 -22.02
N ASN A 323 25.74 -45.58 -22.77
CA ASN A 323 25.52 -46.18 -24.08
C ASN A 323 25.02 -45.18 -25.15
N LYS A 324 24.85 -43.91 -24.77
CA LYS A 324 24.54 -42.78 -25.66
C LYS A 324 25.54 -41.64 -25.44
N ASP A 325 25.69 -40.82 -26.49
CA ASP A 325 26.43 -39.56 -26.47
C ASP A 325 25.54 -38.46 -27.05
N ALA A 326 24.61 -37.96 -26.23
CA ALA A 326 23.72 -36.86 -26.54
C ALA A 326 23.71 -35.82 -25.42
N SER A 327 22.97 -34.73 -25.62
CA SER A 327 22.71 -33.67 -24.67
C SER A 327 21.21 -33.45 -24.57
N ALA A 328 20.72 -33.28 -23.34
CA ALA A 328 19.31 -33.07 -23.03
C ALA A 328 19.13 -31.76 -22.23
N CYS A 329 18.17 -30.95 -22.65
CA CYS A 329 17.84 -29.67 -22.01
C CYS A 329 16.38 -29.64 -21.58
N ILE A 330 16.09 -29.10 -20.40
CA ILE A 330 14.73 -28.87 -19.90
C ILE A 330 14.52 -27.38 -19.59
N ARG A 331 13.33 -26.88 -19.91
CA ARG A 331 12.84 -25.59 -19.40
C ARG A 331 11.49 -25.78 -18.74
N PHE A 332 11.31 -25.16 -17.58
CA PHE A 332 10.03 -25.14 -16.88
C PHE A 332 9.18 -23.97 -17.36
N ILE A 333 7.89 -24.24 -17.53
CA ILE A 333 6.91 -23.25 -17.91
C ILE A 333 6.45 -22.58 -16.63
N ILE A 334 6.76 -21.29 -16.50
CA ILE A 334 6.43 -20.47 -15.33
C ILE A 334 5.71 -19.21 -15.83
N PRO A 335 4.44 -19.00 -15.48
CA PRO A 335 3.73 -17.78 -15.84
C PRO A 335 4.40 -16.55 -15.23
N GLU A 336 4.45 -15.46 -15.98
CA GLU A 336 5.05 -14.20 -15.52
C GLU A 336 4.32 -13.62 -14.30
N LYS A 337 2.99 -13.73 -14.27
CA LYS A 337 2.12 -13.16 -13.22
C LYS A 337 1.01 -14.12 -12.78
N SER A 338 0.38 -13.82 -11.65
CA SER A 338 -0.88 -14.47 -11.24
C SER A 338 -2.01 -14.12 -12.22
N GLY A 339 -2.96 -15.01 -12.43
CA GLY A 339 -4.13 -14.73 -13.27
C GLY A 339 -4.85 -15.96 -13.80
N LYS A 340 -5.90 -15.72 -14.59
CA LYS A 340 -6.58 -16.77 -15.35
C LYS A 340 -5.73 -17.11 -16.57
N ILE A 341 -5.24 -18.35 -16.65
CA ILE A 341 -4.47 -18.88 -17.77
C ILE A 341 -5.47 -19.47 -18.77
N GLY A 342 -5.62 -18.80 -19.91
CA GLY A 342 -6.41 -19.28 -21.04
C GLY A 342 -5.48 -19.68 -22.18
N CYS A 343 -5.37 -20.98 -22.48
CA CYS A 343 -4.49 -21.48 -23.53
C CYS A 343 -5.14 -22.67 -24.25
N ASP A 344 -5.03 -22.67 -25.58
CA ASP A 344 -5.25 -23.87 -26.39
C ASP A 344 -3.89 -24.33 -26.94
N PHE A 345 -3.35 -25.40 -26.33
CA PHE A 345 -2.08 -26.01 -26.75
C PHE A 345 -2.28 -27.12 -27.79
N THR A 346 -3.51 -27.40 -28.24
CA THR A 346 -3.79 -28.45 -29.25
C THR A 346 -3.19 -28.12 -30.63
N THR A 347 -2.82 -26.85 -30.85
CA THR A 347 -2.20 -26.35 -32.08
C THR A 347 -0.68 -26.18 -32.00
N LEU A 348 -0.02 -26.66 -30.93
CA LEU A 348 1.45 -26.65 -30.86
C LEU A 348 1.99 -27.72 -31.84
N ASN A 349 2.47 -27.29 -33.01
CA ASN A 349 3.05 -28.20 -33.99
C ASN A 349 4.46 -28.62 -33.53
N THR A 350 4.55 -29.78 -32.89
CA THR A 350 5.82 -30.37 -32.42
C THR A 350 6.56 -31.15 -33.51
N GLN A 351 5.95 -31.41 -34.68
CA GLN A 351 6.55 -32.24 -35.73
C GLN A 351 7.72 -31.56 -36.48
N ASN A 352 7.83 -30.23 -36.38
CA ASN A 352 8.89 -29.46 -37.04
C ASN A 352 10.18 -29.34 -36.22
N TRP A 353 10.20 -29.84 -34.98
CA TRP A 353 11.32 -29.68 -34.03
C TRP A 353 12.11 -30.98 -33.97
N LYS A 354 13.35 -30.96 -34.45
CA LYS A 354 14.15 -32.19 -34.61
C LYS A 354 14.64 -32.73 -33.27
N SER A 355 14.88 -31.84 -32.31
CA SER A 355 15.40 -32.17 -30.99
C SER A 355 14.28 -32.34 -29.96
N PHE A 356 12.99 -32.24 -30.34
CA PHE A 356 11.89 -32.31 -29.39
C PHE A 356 11.72 -33.72 -28.79
N LEU A 357 11.68 -33.80 -27.45
CA LEU A 357 11.38 -35.02 -26.73
C LEU A 357 9.98 -34.98 -26.10
N GLU A 358 9.74 -34.01 -25.21
CA GLU A 358 8.52 -33.97 -24.40
C GLU A 358 8.06 -32.53 -24.15
N PHE A 359 6.74 -32.33 -24.17
CA PHE A 359 6.07 -31.17 -23.59
C PHE A 359 4.93 -31.67 -22.70
N LYS A 360 4.91 -31.21 -21.45
CA LYS A 360 3.91 -31.65 -20.48
C LYS A 360 3.48 -30.54 -19.54
N MET A 361 2.17 -30.36 -19.42
CA MET A 361 1.54 -29.49 -18.43
C MET A 361 1.14 -30.31 -17.20
N TYR A 362 1.50 -29.84 -16.01
CA TYR A 362 1.19 -30.51 -14.74
C TYR A 362 -0.25 -30.26 -14.28
N ASN A 363 -0.82 -29.10 -14.62
CA ASN A 363 -2.17 -28.70 -14.22
C ASN A 363 -2.99 -28.28 -15.44
N LYS A 364 -3.87 -29.17 -15.92
CA LYS A 364 -4.76 -28.89 -17.06
C LYS A 364 -5.97 -28.00 -16.71
N THR A 365 -6.21 -27.72 -15.42
CA THR A 365 -7.44 -27.10 -14.90
C THR A 365 -7.21 -26.23 -13.65
N LEU A 366 -6.30 -25.26 -13.69
CA LEU A 366 -6.17 -24.26 -12.61
C LEU A 366 -6.42 -22.85 -13.12
N ASN A 367 -7.69 -22.48 -13.10
CA ASN A 367 -8.11 -21.09 -13.17
C ASN A 367 -8.72 -20.72 -11.82
N PRO A 368 -8.10 -19.81 -11.03
CA PRO A 368 -6.91 -18.98 -11.32
C PRO A 368 -5.56 -19.57 -10.87
N PHE A 369 -4.46 -19.22 -11.58
CA PHE A 369 -3.07 -19.44 -11.17
C PHE A 369 -2.61 -18.32 -10.22
N VAL A 370 -1.97 -18.69 -9.11
CA VAL A 370 -1.39 -17.75 -8.13
C VAL A 370 0.09 -18.06 -7.99
N LYS A 371 0.92 -17.04 -8.21
CA LYS A 371 2.37 -17.15 -8.12
C LYS A 371 2.80 -17.22 -6.65
N SER A 372 3.41 -18.34 -6.27
CA SER A 372 3.95 -18.66 -4.95
C SER A 372 5.44 -18.32 -4.80
N PHE A 373 6.12 -17.99 -5.91
CA PHE A 373 7.54 -17.65 -6.00
C PHE A 373 8.49 -18.77 -5.54
N ASP A 374 8.07 -20.01 -5.73
CA ASP A 374 8.86 -21.22 -5.48
C ASP A 374 8.57 -22.28 -6.56
N PHE A 375 9.05 -23.50 -6.33
CA PHE A 375 8.91 -24.61 -7.27
C PHE A 375 7.46 -24.90 -7.73
N ARG A 376 6.45 -24.45 -6.98
CA ARG A 376 5.01 -24.62 -7.27
C ARG A 376 4.53 -23.74 -8.43
N ASP A 377 5.33 -22.74 -8.83
CA ASP A 377 5.02 -21.88 -9.98
C ASP A 377 5.23 -22.58 -11.33
N ARG A 378 5.90 -23.73 -11.32
CA ARG A 378 6.12 -24.57 -12.50
C ARG A 378 4.80 -25.24 -12.87
N ILE A 379 4.20 -24.81 -13.98
CA ILE A 379 2.93 -25.36 -14.47
C ILE A 379 3.11 -26.43 -15.55
N GLY A 380 4.34 -26.59 -16.04
CA GLY A 380 4.73 -27.61 -17.00
C GLY A 380 6.21 -27.56 -17.33
N HIS A 381 6.63 -28.33 -18.33
CA HIS A 381 7.98 -28.32 -18.87
C HIS A 381 8.01 -28.63 -20.36
N VAL A 382 9.16 -28.35 -20.97
CA VAL A 382 9.57 -28.81 -22.29
C VAL A 382 10.99 -29.39 -22.21
N ILE A 383 11.22 -30.52 -22.88
CA ILE A 383 12.51 -31.22 -22.95
C ILE A 383 12.92 -31.41 -24.41
N THR A 384 14.19 -31.15 -24.71
CA THR A 384 14.82 -31.45 -26.00
C THR A 384 16.06 -32.33 -25.81
N VAL A 385 16.41 -33.11 -26.84
CA VAL A 385 17.58 -33.99 -26.89
C VAL A 385 18.22 -33.90 -28.28
N ASP A 386 19.51 -33.61 -28.35
CA ASP A 386 20.31 -33.61 -29.59
C ASP A 386 21.73 -34.14 -29.31
N SER A 387 22.42 -34.58 -30.36
CA SER A 387 23.87 -34.86 -30.32
C SER A 387 24.74 -33.67 -29.86
N ALA A 388 24.27 -32.43 -30.05
CA ALA A 388 24.98 -31.20 -29.69
C ALA A 388 24.17 -30.35 -28.70
N LEU A 389 24.78 -29.97 -27.58
CA LEU A 389 24.15 -29.19 -26.52
C LEU A 389 23.54 -27.87 -27.00
N ASP A 390 24.28 -27.13 -27.83
CA ASP A 390 23.82 -25.82 -28.32
C ASP A 390 22.52 -25.92 -29.13
N LYS A 391 22.33 -27.00 -29.90
CA LYS A 391 21.11 -27.24 -30.68
C LYS A 391 19.93 -27.58 -29.79
N ALA A 392 20.12 -28.50 -28.84
CA ALA A 392 19.09 -28.85 -27.86
C ALA A 392 18.66 -27.60 -27.06
N LYS A 393 19.64 -26.78 -26.66
CA LYS A 393 19.43 -25.54 -25.90
C LYS A 393 18.71 -24.45 -26.70
N GLU A 394 19.05 -24.26 -27.97
CA GLU A 394 18.38 -23.30 -28.84
C GLU A 394 16.91 -23.68 -29.03
N GLU A 395 16.64 -24.94 -29.42
CA GLU A 395 15.28 -25.43 -29.65
C GLU A 395 14.41 -25.38 -28.37
N VAL A 396 14.95 -25.74 -27.20
CA VAL A 396 14.15 -25.71 -25.94
C VAL A 396 13.74 -24.29 -25.55
N ASN A 397 14.60 -23.30 -25.79
CA ASN A 397 14.32 -21.90 -25.49
C ASN A 397 13.29 -21.33 -26.48
N GLU A 398 13.41 -21.66 -27.77
CA GLU A 398 12.45 -21.24 -28.79
C GLU A 398 11.06 -21.85 -28.55
N LEU A 399 10.99 -23.14 -28.23
CA LEU A 399 9.77 -23.82 -27.82
C LEU A 399 9.15 -23.19 -26.57
N LEU A 400 9.95 -22.90 -25.55
CA LEU A 400 9.49 -22.25 -24.33
C LEU A 400 8.86 -20.88 -24.64
N ASN A 401 9.53 -20.06 -25.45
CA ASN A 401 9.02 -18.74 -25.85
C ASN A 401 7.68 -18.87 -26.59
N ASN A 402 7.57 -19.81 -27.54
CA ASN A 402 6.32 -20.07 -28.27
C ASN A 402 5.18 -20.50 -27.33
N ILE A 403 5.49 -21.32 -26.31
CA ILE A 403 4.53 -21.74 -25.29
C ILE A 403 4.11 -20.57 -24.40
N LEU A 404 5.06 -19.75 -23.94
CA LEU A 404 4.79 -18.59 -23.08
C LEU A 404 3.96 -17.52 -23.82
N ASP A 405 4.20 -17.28 -25.11
CA ASP A 405 3.40 -16.36 -25.94
C ASP A 405 1.93 -16.78 -26.07
N ARG A 406 1.64 -18.07 -25.91
CA ARG A 406 0.28 -18.62 -25.91
C ARG A 406 -0.41 -18.52 -24.55
N ILE A 407 0.32 -18.17 -23.49
CA ILE A 407 -0.24 -17.91 -22.15
C ILE A 407 -0.90 -16.54 -22.16
N LYS A 408 -2.22 -16.53 -22.36
CA LYS A 408 -3.02 -15.31 -22.21
C LYS A 408 -3.41 -15.13 -20.76
N PHE A 409 -2.97 -14.02 -20.19
CA PHE A 409 -3.56 -13.46 -18.98
C PHE A 409 -4.76 -12.59 -19.38
N LEU A 410 -5.78 -12.54 -18.53
CA LEU A 410 -6.85 -11.54 -18.69
C LEU A 410 -6.22 -10.14 -18.75
N ASP A 411 -6.39 -9.48 -19.88
CA ASP A 411 -6.07 -8.05 -20.02
C ASP A 411 -7.16 -7.28 -19.26
N MET A 412 -6.79 -6.61 -18.18
CA MET A 412 -7.74 -5.86 -17.34
C MET A 412 -8.19 -4.55 -18.01
N ASP A 413 -7.51 -4.10 -19.09
CA ASP A 413 -8.06 -3.08 -19.98
C ASP A 413 -9.14 -3.66 -20.91
N ASN A 414 -9.16 -4.98 -21.10
CA ASN A 414 -10.16 -5.69 -21.85
C ASN A 414 -11.39 -6.00 -21.00
N THR A 415 -12.43 -5.18 -21.15
CA THR A 415 -13.72 -5.37 -20.45
C THR A 415 -14.64 -6.39 -21.12
N GLY A 416 -14.11 -7.18 -22.08
CA GLY A 416 -14.89 -8.03 -22.98
C GLY A 416 -15.56 -7.27 -24.12
N ARG A 417 -15.75 -5.95 -23.99
CA ARG A 417 -16.32 -5.07 -25.03
C ARG A 417 -15.29 -4.17 -25.69
N ILE A 418 -14.19 -3.87 -25.00
CA ILE A 418 -13.12 -2.98 -25.46
C ILE A 418 -11.85 -3.81 -25.51
N GLU A 419 -11.36 -4.13 -26.70
CA GLU A 419 -10.20 -5.02 -26.88
C GLU A 419 -8.84 -4.30 -26.84
N LYS A 420 -8.84 -2.98 -26.98
CA LYS A 420 -7.63 -2.14 -26.96
C LYS A 420 -7.69 -1.14 -25.81
N GLY A 421 -6.57 -0.97 -25.12
CA GLY A 421 -6.42 0.05 -24.07
C GLY A 421 -6.61 1.49 -24.58
N ILE A 422 -6.71 2.43 -23.65
CA ILE A 422 -6.84 3.87 -23.93
C ILE A 422 -5.56 4.37 -24.64
N ASP A 423 -5.70 5.28 -25.61
CA ASP A 423 -4.55 5.93 -26.27
C ASP A 423 -3.58 6.51 -25.20
N PRO A 424 -2.28 6.23 -25.27
CA PRO A 424 -1.31 6.68 -24.27
C PRO A 424 -1.30 8.20 -24.05
N ARG A 425 -1.61 8.99 -25.08
CA ARG A 425 -1.70 10.46 -24.99
C ARG A 425 -2.91 10.88 -24.14
N ILE A 426 -4.06 10.24 -24.36
CA ILE A 426 -5.27 10.46 -23.55
C ILE A 426 -5.00 10.06 -22.11
N LYS A 427 -4.38 8.90 -21.90
CA LYS A 427 -4.03 8.40 -20.56
C LYS A 427 -3.12 9.38 -19.82
N LYS A 428 -2.09 9.91 -20.48
CA LYS A 428 -1.19 10.92 -19.92
C LYS A 428 -1.91 12.23 -19.54
N ILE A 429 -2.87 12.67 -20.35
CA ILE A 429 -3.62 13.91 -20.10
C ILE A 429 -4.60 13.74 -18.93
N ILE A 430 -5.37 12.64 -18.90
CA ILE A 430 -6.45 12.44 -17.94
C ILE A 430 -5.95 11.85 -16.60
N PHE A 431 -5.04 10.89 -16.65
CA PHE A 431 -4.59 10.12 -15.47
C PHE A 431 -3.13 10.39 -15.08
N GLY A 432 -2.41 11.20 -15.85
CA GLY A 432 -0.98 11.43 -15.65
C GLY A 432 -0.10 10.26 -16.10
N ASN A 433 1.20 10.32 -15.76
CA ASN A 433 2.16 9.29 -16.15
C ASN A 433 2.19 8.10 -15.18
N LYS A 434 2.45 8.36 -13.88
CA LYS A 434 2.64 7.34 -12.84
C LYS A 434 2.02 7.83 -11.54
N ILE A 435 1.55 6.89 -10.72
CA ILE A 435 1.02 7.16 -9.38
C ILE A 435 2.13 7.78 -8.52
N GLN A 436 1.80 8.90 -7.89
CA GLN A 436 2.68 9.66 -7.00
C GLN A 436 2.23 9.52 -5.55
N LYS A 437 3.13 9.84 -4.61
CA LYS A 437 2.85 9.80 -3.17
C LYS A 437 1.63 10.64 -2.75
N LYS A 438 1.36 11.75 -3.45
CA LYS A 438 0.19 12.61 -3.19
C LYS A 438 -1.15 11.92 -3.49
N ASP A 439 -1.16 10.98 -4.44
CA ASP A 439 -2.34 10.28 -4.92
C ASP A 439 -2.82 9.22 -3.91
N LEU A 440 -1.93 8.77 -3.02
CA LEU A 440 -2.22 7.73 -2.01
C LEU A 440 -3.25 8.18 -0.97
N LYS A 441 -3.44 9.51 -0.78
CA LYS A 441 -4.48 10.03 0.10
C LYS A 441 -5.88 9.58 -0.33
N GLU A 442 -6.11 9.45 -1.63
CA GLU A 442 -7.37 8.99 -2.20
C GLU A 442 -7.62 7.49 -1.90
N LEU A 443 -6.55 6.69 -1.88
CA LEU A 443 -6.64 5.25 -1.61
C LEU A 443 -7.14 4.95 -0.20
N PHE A 444 -6.84 5.78 0.80
CA PHE A 444 -7.43 5.66 2.14
C PHE A 444 -8.94 5.92 2.17
N LEU A 445 -9.47 6.75 1.27
CA LEU A 445 -10.91 6.95 1.15
C LEU A 445 -11.56 5.76 0.43
N ILE A 446 -10.92 5.26 -0.62
CA ILE A 446 -11.34 4.05 -1.34
C ILE A 446 -11.39 2.86 -0.38
N SER A 447 -10.29 2.58 0.34
CA SER A 447 -10.23 1.46 1.28
C SER A 447 -11.27 1.56 2.40
N LYS A 448 -11.52 2.78 2.89
CA LYS A 448 -12.57 3.03 3.89
C LYS A 448 -13.97 2.68 3.36
N ILE A 449 -14.29 3.09 2.13
CA ILE A 449 -15.56 2.76 1.48
C ILE A 449 -15.66 1.25 1.25
N ASP A 450 -14.59 0.62 0.76
CA ASP A 450 -14.52 -0.82 0.53
C ASP A 450 -14.77 -1.62 1.80
N LYS A 451 -14.13 -1.26 2.92
CA LYS A 451 -14.37 -1.92 4.21
C LYS A 451 -15.84 -1.87 4.63
N ALA A 452 -16.48 -0.70 4.51
CA ALA A 452 -17.89 -0.56 4.86
C ALA A 452 -18.78 -1.40 3.93
N HIS A 453 -18.48 -1.43 2.63
CA HIS A 453 -19.19 -2.23 1.64
C HIS A 453 -19.04 -3.74 1.86
N ILE A 454 -17.83 -4.21 2.16
CA ILE A 454 -17.54 -5.62 2.44
C ILE A 454 -18.29 -6.09 3.69
N LEU A 455 -18.30 -5.28 4.75
CA LEU A 455 -19.06 -5.58 5.96
C LEU A 455 -20.56 -5.64 5.67
N MET A 456 -21.09 -4.74 4.83
CA MET A 456 -22.48 -4.79 4.39
C MET A 456 -22.77 -6.09 3.63
N LEU A 457 -22.00 -6.41 2.59
CA LEU A 457 -22.19 -7.62 1.78
C LEU A 457 -22.19 -8.88 2.65
N LYS A 458 -21.31 -8.92 3.65
CA LYS A 458 -21.27 -9.99 4.65
C LYS A 458 -22.53 -10.02 5.52
N GLU A 459 -22.95 -8.88 6.05
CA GLU A 459 -24.11 -8.77 6.95
C GLU A 459 -25.41 -9.23 6.27
N VAL A 460 -25.60 -8.87 4.99
CA VAL A 460 -26.77 -9.30 4.20
C VAL A 460 -26.62 -10.71 3.60
N GLY A 461 -25.53 -11.41 3.90
CA GLY A 461 -25.28 -12.80 3.46
C GLY A 461 -24.85 -12.97 2.00
N LEU A 462 -24.51 -11.88 1.30
CA LEU A 462 -24.00 -11.91 -0.08
C LEU A 462 -22.50 -12.24 -0.16
N MET A 463 -21.78 -12.16 0.96
CA MET A 463 -20.37 -12.55 1.06
C MET A 463 -20.13 -13.44 2.28
N SER A 464 -19.39 -14.53 2.11
CA SER A 464 -19.06 -15.41 3.24
C SER A 464 -18.11 -14.74 4.23
N GLN A 465 -18.20 -15.14 5.50
CA GLN A 465 -17.30 -14.70 6.57
C GLN A 465 -15.82 -14.91 6.20
N GLU A 466 -15.49 -16.03 5.54
CA GLU A 466 -14.12 -16.34 5.12
C GLU A 466 -13.62 -15.37 4.03
N LYS A 467 -14.41 -15.15 2.96
CA LYS A 467 -14.06 -14.21 1.88
C LYS A 467 -13.89 -12.79 2.43
N ALA A 468 -14.85 -12.32 3.24
CA ALA A 468 -14.78 -11.01 3.87
C ALA A 468 -13.53 -10.86 4.76
N SER A 469 -13.16 -11.89 5.52
CA SER A 469 -11.99 -11.84 6.40
C SER A 469 -10.68 -11.71 5.62
N LYS A 470 -10.53 -12.49 4.54
CA LYS A 470 -9.33 -12.43 3.67
C LYS A 470 -9.16 -11.05 3.05
N ILE A 471 -10.24 -10.48 2.51
CA ILE A 471 -10.21 -9.17 1.87
C ILE A 471 -9.91 -8.07 2.89
N LEU A 472 -10.61 -8.05 4.03
CA LEU A 472 -10.39 -7.02 5.04
C LEU A 472 -8.98 -7.08 5.65
N PHE A 473 -8.42 -8.28 5.81
CA PHE A 473 -7.04 -8.45 6.25
C PHE A 473 -6.05 -7.86 5.25
N GLU A 474 -6.23 -8.15 3.96
CA GLU A 474 -5.36 -7.65 2.90
C GLU A 474 -5.44 -6.12 2.76
N ILE A 475 -6.64 -5.55 2.86
CA ILE A 475 -6.82 -4.08 2.89
C ILE A 475 -6.10 -3.47 4.10
N ALA A 476 -6.20 -4.07 5.29
CA ALA A 476 -5.53 -3.58 6.48
C ALA A 476 -4.00 -3.66 6.35
N TYR A 477 -3.48 -4.72 5.72
CA TYR A 477 -2.07 -4.82 5.39
C TYR A 477 -1.64 -3.73 4.39
N PHE A 478 -2.43 -3.51 3.34
CA PHE A 478 -2.10 -2.53 2.30
C PHE A 478 -2.05 -1.09 2.83
N GLU A 479 -2.99 -0.75 3.72
CA GLU A 479 -2.99 0.52 4.44
C GLU A 479 -1.76 0.66 5.36
N LYS A 480 -1.35 -0.42 6.05
CA LYS A 480 -0.18 -0.41 6.94
C LYS A 480 1.12 -0.09 6.21
N ILE A 481 1.25 -0.57 4.97
CA ILE A 481 2.38 -0.23 4.09
C ILE A 481 2.13 1.03 3.25
N ASN A 482 1.13 1.84 3.62
CA ASN A 482 0.77 3.10 2.96
C ASN A 482 0.54 2.98 1.44
N PHE A 483 0.07 1.82 0.96
CA PHE A 483 -0.10 1.54 -0.47
C PHE A 483 1.18 1.70 -1.31
N GLU A 484 2.35 1.64 -0.69
CA GLU A 484 3.65 1.87 -1.32
C GLU A 484 3.89 1.06 -2.61
N PRO A 485 3.46 -0.22 -2.73
CA PRO A 485 3.57 -0.98 -3.98
C PRO A 485 2.95 -0.33 -5.22
N LEU A 486 2.01 0.62 -5.08
CA LEU A 486 1.41 1.32 -6.22
C LEU A 486 2.22 2.51 -6.71
N ILE A 487 3.19 3.01 -5.93
CA ILE A 487 4.00 4.16 -6.34
C ILE A 487 4.80 3.80 -7.59
N GLY A 488 4.78 4.67 -8.60
CA GLY A 488 5.50 4.45 -9.85
C GLY A 488 4.81 3.50 -10.83
N THR A 489 3.71 2.86 -10.43
CA THR A 489 2.84 2.09 -11.33
C THR A 489 1.98 3.02 -12.19
N HIS A 490 1.45 2.50 -13.30
CA HIS A 490 0.56 3.25 -14.19
C HIS A 490 -0.88 2.99 -13.80
N ALA A 491 -1.69 4.06 -13.73
CA ALA A 491 -3.14 3.93 -13.55
C ALA A 491 -3.87 3.90 -14.90
N PRO A 492 -4.25 2.72 -15.45
CA PRO A 492 -4.87 2.65 -16.77
C PRO A 492 -6.21 3.38 -16.85
N ARG A 493 -7.05 3.29 -15.80
CA ARG A 493 -8.36 3.99 -15.73
C ARG A 493 -8.68 4.48 -14.32
N GLY A 494 -7.70 5.10 -13.67
CA GLY A 494 -7.80 5.66 -12.32
C GLY A 494 -7.29 4.74 -11.20
N LEU A 495 -7.19 5.32 -10.00
CA LEU A 495 -6.56 4.68 -8.83
C LEU A 495 -7.32 3.46 -8.33
N TYR A 496 -8.65 3.49 -8.35
CA TYR A 496 -9.47 2.36 -7.88
C TYR A 496 -9.14 1.05 -8.60
N MET A 497 -8.97 1.06 -9.93
CA MET A 497 -8.65 -0.18 -10.64
C MET A 497 -7.25 -0.69 -10.27
N CYS A 498 -6.29 0.19 -9.97
CA CYS A 498 -4.96 -0.24 -9.51
C CYS A 498 -5.06 -0.92 -8.15
N TYR A 499 -5.86 -0.33 -7.26
CA TYR A 499 -6.14 -0.88 -5.95
C TYR A 499 -6.88 -2.22 -6.02
N GLU A 500 -7.92 -2.34 -6.85
CA GLU A 500 -8.66 -3.59 -7.07
C GLU A 500 -7.77 -4.67 -7.70
N ASN A 501 -6.96 -4.30 -8.70
CA ASN A 501 -6.01 -5.21 -9.33
C ASN A 501 -5.02 -5.78 -8.32
N TRP A 502 -4.49 -4.93 -7.45
CA TRP A 502 -3.59 -5.38 -6.41
C TRP A 502 -4.29 -6.39 -5.48
N LEU A 503 -5.53 -6.13 -5.07
CA LEU A 503 -6.31 -7.10 -4.27
C LEU A 503 -6.54 -8.42 -5.03
N ILE A 504 -6.79 -8.37 -6.34
CA ILE A 504 -6.96 -9.55 -7.20
C ILE A 504 -5.64 -10.32 -7.33
N GLU A 505 -4.50 -9.64 -7.45
CA GLU A 505 -3.18 -10.27 -7.51
C GLU A 505 -2.84 -11.01 -6.22
N GLN A 506 -3.24 -10.46 -5.06
CA GLN A 506 -2.98 -11.08 -3.75
C GLN A 506 -3.98 -12.20 -3.41
N LEU A 507 -5.28 -12.01 -3.69
CA LEU A 507 -6.35 -12.90 -3.19
C LEU A 507 -7.02 -13.75 -4.27
N GLY A 508 -6.74 -13.48 -5.53
CA GLY A 508 -7.38 -14.12 -6.67
C GLY A 508 -8.75 -13.53 -7.03
N MET A 509 -9.16 -13.74 -8.28
CA MET A 509 -10.39 -13.16 -8.86
C MET A 509 -11.68 -13.61 -8.14
N ASP A 510 -11.78 -14.86 -7.70
CA ASP A 510 -12.98 -15.37 -7.01
C ASP A 510 -13.22 -14.71 -5.64
N VAL A 511 -12.14 -14.23 -4.99
CA VAL A 511 -12.23 -13.56 -3.70
C VAL A 511 -12.34 -12.05 -3.90
N ALA A 512 -11.31 -11.40 -4.45
CA ALA A 512 -11.29 -9.95 -4.57
C ALA A 512 -12.30 -9.39 -5.58
N GLY A 513 -12.63 -10.13 -6.65
CA GLY A 513 -13.63 -9.69 -7.64
C GLY A 513 -15.05 -9.59 -7.08
N SER A 514 -15.33 -10.24 -5.95
CA SER A 514 -16.65 -10.20 -5.30
C SER A 514 -16.99 -8.85 -4.66
N ILE A 515 -15.99 -7.98 -4.43
CA ILE A 515 -16.20 -6.68 -3.77
C ILE A 515 -17.06 -5.74 -4.64
N HIS A 516 -17.02 -5.88 -5.96
CA HIS A 516 -17.75 -4.97 -6.88
C HIS A 516 -19.27 -5.21 -6.93
N LEU A 517 -19.78 -6.27 -6.30
CA LEU A 517 -21.21 -6.59 -6.31
C LEU A 517 -22.03 -5.47 -5.64
N GLY A 518 -23.07 -4.98 -6.32
CA GLY A 518 -24.00 -4.00 -5.76
C GLY A 518 -23.43 -2.59 -5.56
N ARG A 519 -22.38 -2.21 -6.31
CA ARG A 519 -21.81 -0.86 -6.32
C ARG A 519 -21.27 -0.47 -7.71
N SER A 520 -20.80 0.77 -7.85
CA SER A 520 -20.08 1.26 -9.02
C SER A 520 -18.93 2.18 -8.62
N ARG A 521 -18.21 2.71 -9.60
CA ARG A 521 -17.29 3.82 -9.39
C ARG A 521 -18.03 5.16 -9.21
N ASN A 522 -19.25 5.29 -9.75
CA ASN A 522 -19.97 6.56 -9.73
C ASN A 522 -20.44 6.94 -8.31
N ASP A 523 -21.12 6.03 -7.62
CA ASP A 523 -21.53 6.20 -6.24
C ASP A 523 -20.33 6.26 -5.29
N MET A 524 -19.32 5.41 -5.48
CA MET A 524 -18.07 5.48 -4.72
C MET A 524 -17.36 6.83 -4.86
N ASN A 525 -17.25 7.37 -6.08
CA ASN A 525 -16.64 8.69 -6.33
C ASN A 525 -17.48 9.82 -5.70
N ALA A 526 -18.81 9.71 -5.71
CA ALA A 526 -19.70 10.65 -5.05
C ALA A 526 -19.47 10.65 -3.53
N THR A 527 -19.48 9.48 -2.91
CA THR A 527 -19.23 9.30 -1.48
C THR A 527 -17.85 9.82 -1.09
N MET A 528 -16.83 9.51 -1.88
CA MET A 528 -15.46 9.97 -1.64
C MET A 528 -15.35 11.50 -1.67
N ALA A 529 -16.02 12.16 -2.62
CA ALA A 529 -16.05 13.62 -2.70
C ALA A 529 -16.67 14.24 -1.43
N MET A 530 -17.79 13.69 -0.94
CA MET A 530 -18.43 14.16 0.30
C MET A 530 -17.55 13.92 1.53
N LEU A 531 -16.89 12.76 1.64
CA LEU A 531 -15.97 12.45 2.73
C LEU A 531 -14.76 13.40 2.75
N GLN A 532 -14.25 13.77 1.59
CA GLN A 532 -13.16 14.74 1.46
C GLN A 532 -13.63 16.14 1.87
N THR A 533 -14.76 16.61 1.35
CA THR A 533 -15.27 17.96 1.64
C THR A 533 -15.61 18.16 3.12
N ARG A 534 -16.04 17.11 3.85
CA ARG A 534 -16.19 17.19 5.32
C ARG A 534 -14.92 17.67 6.01
N LYS A 535 -13.76 17.10 5.64
CA LYS A 535 -12.47 17.49 6.22
C LYS A 535 -12.11 18.92 5.83
N ASP A 536 -12.33 19.28 4.57
CA ASP A 536 -12.05 20.61 4.05
C ASP A 536 -12.87 21.70 4.75
N ILE A 537 -14.15 21.44 5.06
CA ILE A 537 -15.00 22.35 5.83
C ILE A 537 -14.47 22.56 7.24
N ILE A 538 -14.14 21.48 7.95
CA ILE A 538 -13.63 21.58 9.33
C ILE A 538 -12.31 22.34 9.37
N GLU A 539 -11.41 22.11 8.40
CA GLU A 539 -10.13 22.81 8.31
C GLU A 539 -10.33 24.32 8.13
N VAL A 540 -11.17 24.75 7.19
CA VAL A 540 -11.47 26.17 6.96
C VAL A 540 -12.16 26.80 8.18
N VAL A 541 -13.15 26.11 8.76
CA VAL A 541 -13.89 26.58 9.92
C VAL A 541 -12.96 26.76 11.13
N ALA A 542 -12.04 25.82 11.37
CA ALA A 542 -11.06 25.93 12.45
C ALA A 542 -10.18 27.17 12.26
N LYS A 543 -9.68 27.41 11.04
CA LYS A 543 -8.87 28.60 10.73
C LYS A 543 -9.62 29.92 10.89
N LEU A 544 -10.90 29.94 10.55
CA LEU A 544 -11.75 31.10 10.79
C LEU A 544 -11.99 31.33 12.29
N LEU A 545 -12.23 30.28 13.09
CA LEU A 545 -12.40 30.40 14.53
C LEU A 545 -11.12 30.89 15.23
N GLU A 546 -9.97 30.31 14.91
CA GLU A 546 -8.67 30.78 15.39
C GLU A 546 -8.47 32.27 15.10
N PHE A 547 -8.88 32.72 13.91
CA PHE A 547 -8.78 34.13 13.54
C PHE A 547 -9.76 35.00 14.34
N VAL A 548 -11.01 34.56 14.52
CA VAL A 548 -12.00 35.26 15.34
C VAL A 548 -11.52 35.40 16.79
N GLU A 549 -10.91 34.36 17.37
CA GLU A 549 -10.34 34.38 18.72
C GLU A 549 -9.17 35.36 18.84
N MET A 550 -8.25 35.34 17.87
CA MET A 550 -7.14 36.29 17.80
C MET A 550 -7.68 37.73 17.74
N LEU A 551 -8.66 38.01 16.86
CA LEU A 551 -9.26 39.34 16.74
C LEU A 551 -9.93 39.77 18.05
N CYS A 552 -10.61 38.86 18.75
CA CYS A 552 -11.19 39.12 20.08
C CYS A 552 -10.11 39.47 21.12
N SER A 553 -8.94 38.82 21.06
CA SER A 553 -7.83 39.11 21.96
C SER A 553 -7.22 40.50 21.67
N ILE A 554 -6.85 40.75 20.42
CA ILE A 554 -6.20 41.99 20.00
C ILE A 554 -7.14 43.19 20.14
N SER A 555 -8.44 43.02 19.88
CA SER A 555 -9.41 44.10 20.09
C SER A 555 -9.51 44.55 21.54
N LYS A 556 -9.30 43.65 22.52
CA LYS A 556 -9.23 44.03 23.95
C LYS A 556 -7.97 44.83 24.27
N GLU A 557 -6.84 44.45 23.69
CA GLU A 557 -5.57 45.17 23.85
C GLU A 557 -5.68 46.62 23.35
N TYR A 558 -6.32 46.81 22.19
CA TYR A 558 -6.44 48.11 21.55
C TYR A 558 -7.80 48.79 21.74
N LYS A 559 -8.53 48.44 22.80
CA LYS A 559 -9.87 48.98 23.08
C LYS A 559 -9.89 50.50 23.28
N ASP A 560 -8.79 51.09 23.74
CA ASP A 560 -8.66 52.53 24.04
C ASP A 560 -7.88 53.32 22.96
N PHE A 561 -7.63 52.71 21.80
CA PHE A 561 -6.91 53.35 20.69
C PHE A 561 -7.90 54.07 19.78
N VAL A 562 -8.23 55.32 20.12
CA VAL A 562 -9.16 56.16 19.35
C VAL A 562 -8.62 56.44 17.96
N MET A 563 -9.44 56.21 16.94
CA MET A 563 -9.15 56.45 15.52
C MET A 563 -10.42 56.94 14.79
N PRO A 564 -10.32 57.57 13.62
CA PRO A 564 -11.50 57.87 12.82
C PRO A 564 -12.05 56.60 12.16
N ALA A 565 -13.37 56.43 12.15
CA ALA A 565 -14.05 55.56 11.20
C ALA A 565 -14.04 56.20 9.81
N TYR A 566 -14.06 55.40 8.75
CA TYR A 566 -14.04 55.89 7.37
C TYR A 566 -15.31 55.50 6.62
N THR A 567 -15.94 56.47 5.94
CA THR A 567 -17.01 56.25 4.95
C THR A 567 -16.64 57.00 3.69
N HIS A 568 -16.76 56.38 2.51
CA HIS A 568 -16.24 56.93 1.25
C HIS A 568 -14.74 57.34 1.32
N PHE A 569 -13.94 56.63 2.13
CA PHE A 569 -12.55 56.95 2.47
C PHE A 569 -12.35 58.33 3.16
N GLN A 570 -13.43 58.95 3.65
CA GLN A 570 -13.39 60.17 4.44
C GLN A 570 -13.56 59.84 5.93
N PRO A 571 -12.80 60.49 6.83
CA PRO A 571 -13.04 60.41 8.27
C PRO A 571 -14.47 60.81 8.63
N ALA A 572 -15.15 59.99 9.42
CA ALA A 572 -16.55 60.18 9.78
C ALA A 572 -16.70 60.52 11.28
N VAL A 573 -16.70 59.50 12.14
CA VAL A 573 -16.88 59.62 13.59
C VAL A 573 -15.72 58.95 14.33
N PRO A 574 -15.41 59.34 15.57
CA PRO A 574 -14.39 58.63 16.34
C PRO A 574 -14.91 57.26 16.77
N ILE A 575 -14.06 56.25 16.61
CA ILE A 575 -14.22 54.89 17.13
C ILE A 575 -12.91 54.47 17.79
N THR A 576 -12.80 53.21 18.21
CA THR A 576 -11.52 52.64 18.63
C THR A 576 -11.07 51.57 17.66
N TYR A 577 -9.75 51.34 17.56
CA TYR A 577 -9.22 50.25 16.75
C TYR A 577 -9.74 48.89 17.24
N GLY A 578 -9.87 48.71 18.56
CA GLY A 578 -10.52 47.55 19.15
C GLY A 578 -11.96 47.35 18.67
N TYR A 579 -12.77 48.41 18.61
CA TYR A 579 -14.14 48.34 18.07
C TYR A 579 -14.16 47.91 16.59
N TYR A 580 -13.26 48.41 15.76
CA TYR A 580 -13.14 48.00 14.36
C TYR A 580 -12.78 46.51 14.22
N LEU A 581 -11.79 46.03 14.97
CA LEU A 581 -11.40 44.62 14.97
C LEU A 581 -12.52 43.70 15.47
N GLN A 582 -13.29 44.15 16.46
CA GLN A 582 -14.45 43.43 16.95
C GLN A 582 -15.55 43.32 15.88
N ALA A 583 -15.77 44.36 15.07
CA ALA A 583 -16.71 44.29 13.96
C ALA A 583 -16.29 43.24 12.91
N ILE A 584 -14.99 43.10 12.65
CA ILE A 584 -14.45 42.02 11.80
C ILE A 584 -14.71 40.65 12.43
N ALA A 585 -14.43 40.48 13.72
CA ALA A 585 -14.64 39.22 14.42
C ALA A 585 -16.11 38.77 14.34
N ILE A 586 -17.07 39.69 14.51
CA ILE A 586 -18.51 39.42 14.36
C ILE A 586 -18.86 39.00 12.93
N ALA A 587 -18.29 39.65 11.92
CA ALA A 587 -18.54 39.30 10.53
C ALA A 587 -17.98 37.91 10.17
N LEU A 588 -16.75 37.61 10.58
CA LEU A 588 -16.12 36.30 10.37
C LEU A 588 -16.86 35.19 11.12
N LYS A 589 -17.31 35.43 12.36
CA LYS A 589 -18.16 34.49 13.10
C LYS A 589 -19.41 34.09 12.32
N LYS A 590 -20.10 35.07 11.71
CA LYS A 590 -21.29 34.80 10.87
C LYS A 590 -20.94 33.96 9.65
N HIS A 591 -19.78 34.20 9.04
CA HIS A 591 -19.31 33.39 7.92
C HIS A 591 -18.99 31.95 8.37
N THR A 592 -18.34 31.77 9.51
CA THR A 592 -18.08 30.46 10.13
C THR A 592 -19.38 29.68 10.36
N GLU A 593 -20.43 30.34 10.84
CA GLU A 593 -21.77 29.74 10.99
C GLU A 593 -22.36 29.24 9.67
N GLN A 594 -22.18 30.02 8.60
CA GLN A 594 -22.63 29.62 7.27
C GLN A 594 -21.88 28.38 6.77
N PHE A 595 -20.56 28.26 6.98
CA PHE A 595 -19.83 27.06 6.56
C PHE A 595 -20.38 25.78 7.20
N LEU A 596 -20.76 25.85 8.48
CA LEU A 596 -21.34 24.70 9.18
C LEU A 596 -22.70 24.29 8.64
N SER A 597 -23.44 25.16 7.94
CA SER A 597 -24.74 24.79 7.34
C SER A 597 -24.62 23.84 6.15
N ILE A 598 -23.43 23.73 5.53
CA ILE A 598 -23.18 22.77 4.44
C ILE A 598 -23.40 21.32 4.92
N GLU A 599 -23.23 21.07 6.22
CA GLU A 599 -23.36 19.73 6.80
C GLU A 599 -24.70 19.06 6.46
N GLU A 600 -25.79 19.82 6.33
CA GLU A 600 -27.10 19.29 5.93
C GLU A 600 -27.05 18.55 4.58
N THR A 601 -26.25 19.04 3.64
CA THR A 601 -26.06 18.41 2.32
C THR A 601 -25.12 17.20 2.38
N LEU A 602 -24.36 17.04 3.47
CA LEU A 602 -23.37 15.97 3.65
C LEU A 602 -23.88 14.80 4.51
N LYS A 603 -25.18 14.76 4.81
CA LYS A 603 -25.82 13.74 5.66
C LYS A 603 -26.19 12.44 4.96
N VAL A 604 -26.39 12.46 3.64
CA VAL A 604 -26.87 11.31 2.88
C VAL A 604 -25.70 10.66 2.13
N SER A 605 -25.51 9.36 2.31
CA SER A 605 -24.47 8.61 1.61
C SER A 605 -24.92 8.25 0.19
N PRO A 606 -24.10 8.50 -0.86
CA PRO A 606 -24.40 8.03 -2.21
C PRO A 606 -24.29 6.51 -2.41
N MET A 607 -23.59 5.79 -1.52
CA MET A 607 -23.27 4.36 -1.70
C MET A 607 -24.52 3.50 -1.91
N GLY A 608 -24.46 2.61 -2.90
CA GLY A 608 -25.56 1.73 -3.29
C GLY A 608 -26.40 2.24 -4.45
N SER A 609 -26.19 3.50 -4.86
CA SER A 609 -26.78 4.07 -6.09
C SER A 609 -26.21 3.44 -7.37
N CYS A 610 -25.10 2.70 -7.25
CA CYS A 610 -24.40 2.05 -8.35
C CYS A 610 -24.09 3.06 -9.46
N SER A 611 -24.36 2.72 -10.72
CA SER A 611 -24.03 3.58 -11.86
C SER A 611 -24.92 4.83 -11.94
N VAL A 612 -26.24 4.67 -11.76
CA VAL A 612 -27.27 5.74 -11.83
C VAL A 612 -28.66 5.25 -11.40
N GLY A 613 -28.96 3.96 -11.59
CA GLY A 613 -30.30 3.38 -11.40
C GLY A 613 -30.46 2.51 -10.16
N GLY A 614 -29.50 2.51 -9.24
CA GLY A 614 -29.48 1.57 -8.11
C GLY A 614 -29.13 0.14 -8.56
N THR A 615 -29.65 -0.85 -7.85
CA THR A 615 -29.33 -2.27 -8.08
C THR A 615 -30.48 -3.19 -7.73
N SER A 616 -30.53 -4.37 -8.37
CA SER A 616 -31.40 -5.49 -8.00
C SER A 616 -30.82 -6.37 -6.88
N VAL A 617 -29.57 -6.12 -6.48
CA VAL A 617 -28.90 -6.82 -5.39
C VAL A 617 -29.45 -6.31 -4.05
N PRO A 618 -29.85 -7.18 -3.11
CA PRO A 618 -30.46 -6.79 -1.84
C PRO A 618 -29.41 -6.25 -0.85
N ILE A 619 -28.92 -5.03 -1.10
CA ILE A 619 -27.93 -4.33 -0.28
C ILE A 619 -28.59 -3.48 0.81
N ASP A 620 -27.88 -3.26 1.93
CA ASP A 620 -28.29 -2.34 3.00
C ASP A 620 -27.47 -1.04 2.95
N THR A 621 -28.04 0.00 2.35
CA THR A 621 -27.36 1.30 2.18
C THR A 621 -27.27 2.10 3.48
N ASP A 622 -28.21 1.93 4.41
CA ASP A 622 -28.20 2.58 5.72
C ASP A 622 -27.09 2.02 6.60
N PHE A 623 -26.81 0.72 6.51
CA PHE A 623 -25.67 0.10 7.17
C PHE A 623 -24.35 0.72 6.69
N ILE A 624 -24.16 0.87 5.38
CA ILE A 624 -22.97 1.53 4.82
C ILE A 624 -22.90 2.99 5.28
N ALA A 625 -24.00 3.72 5.19
CA ALA A 625 -24.09 5.12 5.58
C ALA A 625 -23.62 5.33 7.03
N LYS A 626 -24.12 4.53 7.98
CA LYS A 626 -23.75 4.59 9.40
C LYS A 626 -22.25 4.34 9.60
N LEU A 627 -21.67 3.32 8.96
CA LEU A 627 -20.24 3.03 9.07
C LEU A 627 -19.33 4.12 8.48
N LEU A 628 -19.85 4.89 7.52
CA LEU A 628 -19.15 6.02 6.92
C LEU A 628 -19.51 7.37 7.58
N GLY A 629 -20.30 7.36 8.66
CA GLY A 629 -20.67 8.55 9.44
C GLY A 629 -21.72 9.46 8.77
N PHE A 630 -22.45 8.94 7.79
CA PHE A 630 -23.67 9.55 7.24
C PHE A 630 -24.88 9.17 8.11
N ASP A 631 -26.00 9.86 7.93
CA ASP A 631 -27.26 9.59 8.64
C ASP A 631 -28.04 8.45 8.00
N LYS A 632 -28.04 8.38 6.67
CA LYS A 632 -28.82 7.43 5.88
C LYS A 632 -28.28 7.22 4.47
N GLY A 633 -28.73 6.16 3.81
CA GLY A 633 -28.49 5.87 2.40
C GLY A 633 -29.27 6.78 1.44
N PRO A 634 -29.06 6.61 0.13
CA PRO A 634 -29.64 7.49 -0.89
C PRO A 634 -31.15 7.27 -1.02
N MET A 635 -31.91 8.37 -1.20
CA MET A 635 -33.34 8.30 -1.52
C MET A 635 -33.58 8.07 -3.02
N ASN A 636 -32.68 8.58 -3.86
CA ASN A 636 -32.76 8.47 -5.31
C ASN A 636 -31.36 8.25 -5.89
N ALA A 637 -31.15 7.12 -6.56
CA ALA A 637 -29.84 6.75 -7.07
C ALA A 637 -29.28 7.74 -8.11
N MET A 638 -30.15 8.33 -8.93
CA MET A 638 -29.74 9.24 -9.99
C MET A 638 -29.23 10.57 -9.40
N GLU A 639 -29.99 11.16 -8.48
CA GLU A 639 -29.60 12.38 -7.78
C GLU A 639 -28.25 12.20 -7.07
N SER A 640 -28.10 11.08 -6.34
CA SER A 640 -26.93 10.86 -5.48
C SER A 640 -25.62 10.69 -6.25
N VAL A 641 -25.67 10.23 -7.51
CA VAL A 641 -24.47 10.20 -8.37
C VAL A 641 -24.32 11.44 -9.25
N ALA A 642 -25.41 12.13 -9.58
CA ALA A 642 -25.43 13.31 -10.45
C ALA A 642 -24.99 14.60 -9.75
N SER A 643 -25.51 14.87 -8.54
CA SER A 643 -25.31 16.14 -7.87
C SER A 643 -23.96 16.25 -7.18
N ARG A 644 -23.33 17.43 -7.30
CA ARG A 644 -22.17 17.85 -6.52
C ARG A 644 -22.36 19.27 -5.97
N ASP A 645 -23.60 19.66 -5.71
CA ASP A 645 -23.92 21.04 -5.34
C ASP A 645 -23.22 21.49 -4.04
N PHE A 646 -22.88 20.56 -3.15
CA PHE A 646 -22.05 20.84 -1.98
C PHE A 646 -20.67 21.46 -2.34
N ILE A 647 -20.13 21.19 -3.53
CA ILE A 647 -18.91 21.83 -4.05
C ILE A 647 -19.16 23.31 -4.32
N LEU A 648 -20.25 23.63 -5.02
CA LEU A 648 -20.65 25.02 -5.30
C LEU A 648 -20.99 25.75 -4.00
N ASP A 649 -21.69 25.08 -3.08
CA ASP A 649 -22.09 25.63 -1.80
C ASP A 649 -20.88 25.90 -0.88
N PHE A 650 -19.83 25.08 -0.96
CA PHE A 650 -18.55 25.34 -0.28
C PHE A 650 -17.77 26.49 -0.92
N LEU A 651 -17.56 26.44 -2.23
CA LEU A 651 -16.80 27.47 -2.97
C LEU A 651 -17.47 28.86 -2.89
N SER A 652 -18.79 28.93 -2.92
CA SER A 652 -19.53 30.19 -2.76
C SER A 652 -19.26 30.83 -1.40
N LYS A 653 -19.27 30.06 -0.31
CA LYS A 653 -18.99 30.57 1.05
C LYS A 653 -17.54 31.01 1.22
N ILE A 654 -16.58 30.28 0.62
CA ILE A 654 -15.18 30.74 0.57
C ILE A 654 -15.10 32.05 -0.23
N SER A 655 -15.74 32.15 -1.38
CA SER A 655 -15.74 33.35 -2.20
C SER A 655 -16.33 34.57 -1.48
N ILE A 656 -17.47 34.41 -0.79
CA ILE A 656 -18.09 35.46 0.02
C ILE A 656 -17.17 35.90 1.16
N SER A 657 -16.52 34.94 1.84
CA SER A 657 -15.55 35.24 2.89
C SER A 657 -14.31 35.93 2.37
N SER A 658 -13.87 35.58 1.17
CA SER A 658 -12.75 36.22 0.49
C SER A 658 -13.00 37.69 0.20
N VAL A 659 -14.25 38.06 -0.12
CA VAL A 659 -14.62 39.48 -0.28
C VAL A 659 -14.41 40.26 1.02
N LEU A 660 -14.79 39.68 2.18
CA LEU A 660 -14.57 40.31 3.48
C LEU A 660 -13.07 40.48 3.77
N VAL A 661 -12.27 39.42 3.59
CA VAL A 661 -10.81 39.46 3.81
C VAL A 661 -10.13 40.49 2.91
N SER A 662 -10.54 40.58 1.65
CA SER A 662 -10.01 41.55 0.69
C SER A 662 -10.33 43.00 1.08
N ARG A 663 -11.54 43.26 1.61
CA ARG A 663 -11.91 44.57 2.15
C ARG A 663 -11.03 44.97 3.34
N ILE A 664 -10.79 44.04 4.25
CA ILE A 664 -9.91 44.26 5.42
C ILE A 664 -8.47 44.55 4.97
N ALA A 665 -7.95 43.77 4.03
CA ALA A 665 -6.62 44.02 3.46
C ALA A 665 -6.53 45.41 2.81
N THR A 666 -7.59 45.86 2.14
CA THR A 666 -7.68 47.20 1.54
C THR A 666 -7.60 48.31 2.59
N ASP A 667 -8.32 48.15 3.71
CA ASP A 667 -8.26 49.10 4.83
C ASP A 667 -6.82 49.18 5.38
N PHE A 668 -6.16 48.04 5.62
CA PHE A 668 -4.79 48.02 6.12
C PHE A 668 -3.75 48.56 5.12
N ILE A 669 -3.93 48.32 3.82
CA ILE A 669 -3.07 48.93 2.78
C ILE A 669 -3.16 50.45 2.90
N LEU A 670 -4.38 50.99 2.94
CA LEU A 670 -4.61 52.42 3.02
C LEU A 670 -4.04 53.01 4.32
N TRP A 671 -4.29 52.36 5.45
CA TRP A 671 -3.86 52.84 6.77
C TRP A 671 -2.34 52.78 6.99
N ASN A 672 -1.64 51.98 6.21
CA ASN A 672 -0.19 51.88 6.23
C ASN A 672 0.53 52.83 5.23
N THR A 673 -0.20 53.53 4.37
CA THR A 673 0.38 54.57 3.51
C THR A 673 1.08 55.66 4.33
N GLN A 674 2.04 56.37 3.75
CA GLN A 674 2.72 57.46 4.47
C GLN A 674 1.75 58.58 4.83
N GLU A 675 0.72 58.79 4.00
CA GLU A 675 -0.33 59.78 4.17
C GLU A 675 -1.23 59.49 5.38
N PHE A 676 -1.49 58.21 5.68
CA PHE A 676 -2.28 57.80 6.85
C PHE A 676 -1.41 57.54 8.08
N SER A 677 -0.32 56.80 7.91
CA SER A 677 0.67 56.48 8.95
C SER A 677 0.06 55.99 10.27
N LEU A 678 -0.99 55.16 10.20
CA LEU A 678 -1.70 54.66 11.39
C LEU A 678 -1.00 53.45 12.03
N PHE A 679 -0.16 52.74 11.29
CA PHE A 679 0.55 51.55 11.76
C PHE A 679 2.07 51.71 11.66
N GLU A 680 2.78 50.94 12.47
CA GLU A 680 4.19 50.64 12.35
C GLU A 680 4.34 49.15 12.00
N LEU A 681 4.94 48.86 10.84
CA LEU A 681 5.17 47.49 10.43
C LEU A 681 6.53 47.01 10.93
N SER A 682 6.56 45.82 11.54
CA SER A 682 7.81 45.12 11.83
C SER A 682 8.56 44.76 10.55
N ASP A 683 9.87 44.56 10.64
CA ASP A 683 10.70 44.20 9.48
C ASP A 683 10.32 42.84 8.87
N GLN A 684 9.76 41.93 9.68
CA GLN A 684 9.34 40.59 9.24
C GLN A 684 8.18 40.61 8.24
N ILE A 685 7.34 41.65 8.28
CA ILE A 685 6.17 41.82 7.41
C ILE A 685 6.34 42.96 6.40
N THR A 686 7.52 43.55 6.31
CA THR A 686 7.83 44.69 5.45
C THR A 686 8.78 44.28 4.32
N GLY A 687 8.36 44.50 3.08
CA GLY A 687 9.23 44.37 1.92
C GLY A 687 10.06 45.64 1.71
N ALA A 688 11.37 45.52 1.59
CA ALA A 688 12.24 46.63 1.19
C ALA A 688 12.25 46.78 -0.34
N SER A 689 12.33 48.01 -0.84
CA SER A 689 12.64 48.25 -2.25
C SER A 689 14.12 48.05 -2.52
N SER A 690 14.46 47.43 -3.65
CA SER A 690 15.85 47.28 -4.10
C SER A 690 16.54 48.59 -4.48
N ILE A 691 15.78 49.68 -4.70
CA ILE A 691 16.30 50.98 -5.16
C ILE A 691 15.98 52.15 -4.23
N MET A 692 14.82 52.15 -3.57
CA MET A 692 14.39 53.24 -2.68
C MET A 692 14.58 52.84 -1.21
N PRO A 693 15.63 53.35 -0.51
CA PRO A 693 15.90 52.96 0.87
C PRO A 693 14.81 53.39 1.86
N ASN A 694 14.03 54.41 1.51
CA ASN A 694 12.91 54.90 2.31
C ASN A 694 11.59 54.12 2.08
N LYS A 695 11.51 53.22 1.09
CA LYS A 695 10.26 52.55 0.71
C LYS A 695 10.05 51.23 1.46
N ARG A 696 9.02 51.20 2.30
CA ARG A 696 8.55 50.04 3.09
C ARG A 696 7.21 49.55 2.54
N ASN A 697 7.18 48.36 1.93
CA ASN A 697 6.01 47.83 1.24
C ASN A 697 5.25 46.81 2.10
N PRO A 698 3.92 46.93 2.26
CA PRO A 698 3.09 45.92 2.92
C PRO A 698 2.77 44.76 1.95
N PHE A 699 3.80 44.12 1.39
CA PHE A 699 3.66 43.13 0.30
C PHE A 699 2.74 41.95 0.64
N ILE A 700 2.62 41.61 1.93
CA ILE A 700 1.72 40.56 2.42
C ILE A 700 0.26 40.86 2.06
N LEU A 701 -0.17 42.11 2.20
CA LEU A 701 -1.55 42.52 1.91
C LEU A 701 -1.88 42.43 0.41
N GLU A 702 -0.92 42.76 -0.46
CA GLU A 702 -1.06 42.61 -1.91
C GLU A 702 -1.11 41.12 -2.30
N ASN A 703 -0.30 40.27 -1.64
CA ASN A 703 -0.36 38.82 -1.84
C ASN A 703 -1.71 38.26 -1.42
N ILE A 704 -2.27 38.69 -0.28
CA ILE A 704 -3.61 38.32 0.15
C ILE A 704 -4.63 38.65 -0.95
N GLN A 705 -4.63 39.87 -1.51
CA GLN A 705 -5.56 40.24 -2.58
C GLN A 705 -5.41 39.35 -3.83
N GLY A 706 -4.17 39.05 -4.24
CA GLY A 706 -3.91 38.14 -5.38
C GLY A 706 -4.43 36.73 -5.15
N LYS A 707 -4.17 36.14 -3.98
CA LYS A 707 -4.65 34.80 -3.59
C LYS A 707 -6.18 34.71 -3.61
N LEU A 708 -6.87 35.73 -3.09
CA LEU A 708 -8.34 35.80 -3.07
C LEU A 708 -8.97 35.97 -4.47
N GLY A 709 -8.21 36.48 -5.44
CA GLY A 709 -8.62 36.47 -6.85
C GLY A 709 -8.78 35.05 -7.40
N VAL A 710 -7.88 34.13 -7.03
CA VAL A 710 -7.94 32.71 -7.42
C VAL A 710 -9.18 32.03 -6.85
N VAL A 711 -9.57 32.36 -5.60
CA VAL A 711 -10.79 31.84 -4.99
C VAL A 711 -12.03 32.20 -5.81
N SER A 712 -12.15 33.48 -6.20
CA SER A 712 -13.30 33.97 -6.96
C SER A 712 -13.38 33.30 -8.34
N ALA A 713 -12.24 33.14 -9.01
CA ALA A 713 -12.15 32.43 -10.28
C ALA A 713 -12.50 30.94 -10.14
N SER A 714 -12.09 30.31 -9.03
CA SER A 714 -12.36 28.90 -8.74
C SER A 714 -13.85 28.61 -8.63
N PHE A 715 -14.62 29.49 -7.97
CA PHE A 715 -16.08 29.35 -7.91
C PHE A 715 -16.72 29.46 -9.29
N SER A 716 -16.33 30.46 -10.09
CA SER A 716 -16.83 30.64 -11.46
C SER A 716 -16.48 29.44 -12.37
N GLY A 717 -15.26 28.90 -12.23
CA GLY A 717 -14.80 27.70 -12.91
C GLY A 717 -15.64 26.48 -12.59
N ALA A 718 -15.94 26.24 -11.31
CA ALA A 718 -16.77 25.12 -10.88
C ALA A 718 -18.22 25.21 -11.42
N ILE A 719 -18.85 26.39 -11.36
CA ILE A 719 -20.17 26.61 -11.97
C ILE A 719 -20.13 26.29 -13.46
N THR A 720 -19.11 26.81 -14.16
CA THR A 720 -18.99 26.66 -15.61
C THR A 720 -18.76 25.20 -15.99
N ALA A 721 -18.03 24.43 -15.19
CA ALA A 721 -17.86 22.99 -15.39
C ALA A 721 -19.19 22.21 -15.25
N MET A 722 -20.11 22.67 -14.40
CA MET A 722 -21.36 21.97 -14.08
C MET A 722 -22.58 22.40 -14.93
N HIS A 723 -22.64 23.64 -15.43
CA HIS A 723 -23.90 24.26 -15.90
C HIS A 723 -24.57 23.65 -17.16
N LYS A 724 -23.87 22.83 -17.95
CA LYS A 724 -24.35 22.28 -19.25
C LYS A 724 -24.19 20.77 -19.34
N THR A 725 -24.52 20.06 -18.27
CA THR A 725 -24.48 18.60 -18.22
C THR A 725 -25.87 18.00 -18.06
N PRO A 726 -26.14 16.80 -18.60
CA PRO A 726 -27.32 16.03 -18.23
C PRO A 726 -27.39 15.78 -16.73
N PHE A 727 -28.59 15.65 -16.16
CA PHE A 727 -28.78 15.39 -14.73
C PHE A 727 -28.59 13.89 -14.40
N THR A 728 -27.37 13.41 -14.61
CA THR A 728 -26.88 12.05 -14.31
C THR A 728 -25.39 12.13 -13.95
N ASN A 729 -24.71 11.01 -13.70
CA ASN A 729 -23.27 11.03 -13.49
C ASN A 729 -22.52 11.63 -14.71
N SER A 730 -21.77 12.70 -14.49
CA SER A 730 -20.96 13.37 -15.51
C SER A 730 -19.53 13.61 -15.01
N ILE A 731 -18.53 13.39 -15.87
CA ILE A 731 -17.13 13.68 -15.56
C ILE A 731 -16.94 15.18 -15.29
N SER A 732 -17.62 16.06 -16.04
CA SER A 732 -17.52 17.51 -15.82
C SER A 732 -18.00 17.92 -14.43
N VAL A 733 -19.04 17.25 -13.90
CA VAL A 733 -19.55 17.50 -12.55
C VAL A 733 -18.69 16.83 -11.49
N GLY A 734 -18.38 15.54 -11.62
CA GLY A 734 -17.71 14.78 -10.56
C GLY A 734 -16.18 14.94 -10.50
N THR A 735 -15.53 15.22 -11.64
CA THR A 735 -14.07 15.26 -11.78
C THR A 735 -13.57 16.68 -12.04
N GLU A 736 -14.06 17.34 -13.09
CA GLU A 736 -13.54 18.66 -13.50
C GLU A 736 -13.88 19.76 -12.49
N SER A 737 -15.12 19.79 -11.97
CA SER A 737 -15.50 20.79 -10.95
C SER A 737 -14.71 20.67 -9.64
N LYS A 738 -14.28 19.46 -9.29
CA LYS A 738 -13.52 19.15 -8.06
C LYS A 738 -12.12 19.76 -8.09
N LEU A 739 -11.54 20.00 -9.26
CA LEU A 739 -10.18 20.56 -9.41
C LEU A 739 -10.03 21.92 -8.71
N PHE A 740 -11.11 22.69 -8.64
CA PHE A 740 -11.14 24.03 -8.03
C PHE A 740 -11.15 24.02 -6.49
N LEU A 741 -11.51 22.90 -5.85
CA LEU A 741 -11.67 22.82 -4.39
C LEU A 741 -10.36 23.05 -3.63
N ASN A 742 -9.36 22.22 -3.91
CA ASN A 742 -8.12 22.19 -3.13
C ASN A 742 -7.35 23.50 -3.24
N GLN A 743 -7.25 24.05 -4.45
CA GLN A 743 -6.56 25.31 -4.68
C GLN A 743 -7.30 26.47 -4.00
N SER A 744 -8.61 26.60 -4.20
CA SER A 744 -9.43 27.65 -3.57
C SER A 744 -9.33 27.59 -2.03
N LYS A 745 -9.43 26.39 -1.46
CA LYS A 745 -9.27 26.16 -0.02
C LYS A 745 -7.90 26.62 0.48
N GLN A 746 -6.82 26.18 -0.17
CA GLN A 746 -5.46 26.50 0.28
C GLN A 746 -5.17 27.99 0.17
N GLU A 747 -5.54 28.62 -0.95
CA GLU A 747 -5.34 30.06 -1.15
C GLU A 747 -6.11 30.90 -0.12
N PHE A 748 -7.31 30.45 0.26
CA PHE A 748 -8.08 31.11 1.31
C PHE A 748 -7.46 30.94 2.70
N ILE A 749 -7.04 29.72 3.06
CA ILE A 749 -6.36 29.46 4.34
C ILE A 749 -5.06 30.28 4.44
N ASP A 750 -4.24 30.28 3.39
CA ASP A 750 -3.03 31.07 3.32
C ASP A 750 -3.33 32.56 3.50
N ALA A 751 -4.38 33.07 2.85
CA ALA A 751 -4.77 34.47 2.97
C ALA A 751 -5.20 34.83 4.41
N ILE A 752 -5.92 33.93 5.09
CA ILE A 752 -6.28 34.10 6.51
C ILE A 752 -5.03 34.11 7.39
N GLU A 753 -4.10 33.16 7.21
CA GLU A 753 -2.88 33.10 8.02
C GLU A 753 -1.97 34.30 7.78
N LEU A 754 -1.80 34.73 6.53
CA LEU A 754 -1.06 35.94 6.20
C LEU A 754 -1.68 37.18 6.84
N LEU A 755 -3.01 37.27 6.87
CA LEU A 755 -3.69 38.40 7.53
C LEU A 755 -3.53 38.34 9.05
N LYS A 756 -3.58 37.14 9.66
CA LYS A 756 -3.29 36.94 11.09
C LYS A 756 -1.89 37.46 11.42
N ILE A 757 -0.88 36.97 10.69
CA ILE A 757 0.52 37.39 10.83
C ILE A 757 0.66 38.91 10.69
N PHE A 758 -0.01 39.51 9.70
CA PHE A 758 0.02 40.95 9.51
C PHE A 758 -0.53 41.69 10.74
N ILE A 759 -1.72 41.34 11.23
CA ILE A 759 -2.37 42.04 12.34
C ILE A 759 -1.57 41.90 13.64
N GLU A 760 -0.99 40.73 13.91
CA GLU A 760 -0.13 40.50 15.09
C GLU A 760 1.15 41.35 15.08
N ASN A 761 1.66 41.69 13.89
CA ASN A 761 2.94 42.37 13.71
C ASN A 761 2.82 43.84 13.29
N ALA A 762 1.63 44.30 12.91
CA ALA A 762 1.34 45.68 12.58
C ALA A 762 0.93 46.45 13.84
N LYS A 763 1.89 47.18 14.43
CA LYS A 763 1.66 47.90 15.69
C LYS A 763 0.86 49.19 15.43
N PRO A 764 -0.34 49.36 16.02
CA PRO A 764 -1.10 50.59 15.87
C PRO A 764 -0.43 51.77 16.59
N LYS A 765 -0.33 52.92 15.91
CA LYS A 765 0.26 54.15 16.45
C LYS A 765 -0.81 54.99 17.16
N LYS A 766 -1.01 54.78 18.46
CA LYS A 766 -2.03 55.49 19.28
C LYS A 766 -2.06 57.00 19.02
N GLY A 767 -0.89 57.64 19.03
CA GLY A 767 -0.76 59.07 18.79
C GLY A 767 -1.21 59.50 17.40
N SER A 768 -0.78 58.79 16.34
CA SER A 768 -1.18 59.08 14.96
C SER A 768 -2.68 58.89 14.75
N MET A 769 -3.25 57.81 15.29
CA MET A 769 -4.69 57.51 15.20
C MET A 769 -5.54 58.61 15.84
N LYS A 770 -5.22 58.99 17.09
CA LYS A 770 -5.92 60.06 17.81
C LYS A 770 -5.75 61.40 17.11
N LYS A 771 -4.53 61.72 16.67
CA LYS A 771 -4.22 62.95 15.92
C LYS A 771 -5.07 63.04 14.65
N ARG A 772 -5.12 61.96 13.85
CA ARG A 772 -5.89 61.93 12.60
C ARG A 772 -7.39 62.15 12.84
N ALA A 773 -7.95 61.55 13.90
CA ALA A 773 -9.34 61.76 14.26
C ALA A 773 -9.63 63.24 14.61
N LEU A 774 -8.76 63.87 15.40
CA LEU A 774 -8.89 65.28 15.80
C LEU A 774 -8.73 66.25 14.62
N GLU A 775 -7.69 66.05 13.79
CA GLU A 775 -7.42 66.91 12.63
C GLU A 775 -8.51 66.83 11.56
N SER A 776 -9.27 65.74 11.55
CA SER A 776 -10.38 65.54 10.60
C SER A 776 -11.74 65.97 11.16
N HIS A 777 -11.76 66.63 12.33
CA HIS A 777 -12.97 67.13 12.98
C HIS A 777 -14.08 66.08 13.18
N THR A 778 -13.72 64.81 13.46
CA THR A 778 -14.70 63.71 13.59
C THR A 778 -15.69 63.90 14.76
N ILE A 779 -15.40 64.82 15.67
CA ILE A 779 -16.24 65.19 16.81
C ILE A 779 -17.44 66.09 16.44
N ALA A 780 -17.47 66.62 15.22
CA ALA A 780 -18.43 67.65 14.80
C ALA A 780 -19.90 67.21 14.95
N THR A 781 -20.22 65.97 14.59
CA THR A 781 -21.57 65.42 14.73
C THR A 781 -22.02 65.41 16.18
N GLU A 782 -21.12 65.09 17.11
CA GLU A 782 -21.47 65.06 18.53
C GLU A 782 -21.70 66.45 19.10
N TYR A 783 -20.93 67.45 18.66
CA TYR A 783 -21.22 68.83 19.04
C TYR A 783 -22.57 69.30 18.53
N ALA A 784 -22.96 68.91 17.31
CA ALA A 784 -24.31 69.17 16.82
C ALA A 784 -25.37 68.45 17.68
N ASN A 785 -25.15 67.19 18.05
CA ASN A 785 -26.05 66.46 18.96
C ASN A 785 -26.20 67.18 20.31
N LYS A 786 -25.10 67.64 20.92
CA LYS A 786 -25.15 68.39 22.19
C LYS A 786 -25.91 69.70 22.09
N LEU A 787 -25.72 70.47 21.01
CA LEU A 787 -26.49 71.69 20.79
C LEU A 787 -28.00 71.41 20.74
N VAL A 788 -28.41 70.28 20.16
CA VAL A 788 -29.82 69.86 20.17
C VAL A 788 -30.25 69.45 21.59
N LEU A 789 -29.52 68.54 22.22
CA LEU A 789 -29.93 67.89 23.47
C LEU A 789 -29.84 68.80 24.69
N GLU A 790 -28.81 69.65 24.78
CA GLU A 790 -28.52 70.49 25.95
C GLU A 790 -28.98 71.94 25.76
N TYR A 791 -29.05 72.44 24.51
CA TYR A 791 -29.33 73.85 24.21
C TYR A 791 -30.59 74.06 23.35
N GLY A 792 -31.32 73.00 23.00
CA GLY A 792 -32.64 73.08 22.36
C GLY A 792 -32.64 73.50 20.90
N PHE A 793 -31.50 73.43 20.20
CA PHE A 793 -31.44 73.75 18.77
C PHE A 793 -32.21 72.72 17.93
N PRO A 794 -32.87 73.12 16.83
CA PRO A 794 -33.19 72.20 15.75
C PRO A 794 -31.90 71.60 15.16
N PHE A 795 -31.88 70.30 14.86
CA PHE A 795 -30.66 69.62 14.40
C PHE A 795 -30.03 70.26 13.15
N ARG A 796 -30.84 70.74 12.21
CA ARG A 796 -30.32 71.40 10.99
C ARG A 796 -29.62 72.72 11.30
N GLU A 797 -30.10 73.46 12.30
CA GLU A 797 -29.46 74.69 12.74
C GLU A 797 -28.16 74.40 13.49
N ALA A 798 -28.17 73.42 14.41
CA ALA A 798 -26.97 72.96 15.09
C ALA A 798 -25.90 72.47 14.09
N HIS A 799 -26.29 71.63 13.12
CA HIS A 799 -25.42 71.15 12.06
C HIS A 799 -24.86 72.30 11.21
N PHE A 800 -25.69 73.26 10.81
CA PHE A 800 -25.24 74.43 10.05
C PHE A 800 -24.23 75.27 10.85
N LEU A 801 -24.49 75.50 12.14
CA LEU A 801 -23.61 76.24 13.03
C LEU A 801 -22.23 75.57 13.17
N VAL A 802 -22.22 74.26 13.42
CA VAL A 802 -20.97 73.49 13.51
C VAL A 802 -20.24 73.46 12.16
N GLY A 803 -20.96 73.24 11.05
CA GLY A 803 -20.39 73.24 9.70
C GLY A 803 -19.75 74.58 9.33
N LYS A 804 -20.42 75.71 9.62
CA LYS A 804 -19.88 77.05 9.42
C LYS A 804 -18.61 77.29 10.27
N SER A 805 -18.59 76.74 11.49
CA SER A 805 -17.45 76.83 12.38
C SER A 805 -16.23 76.10 11.81
N ILE A 806 -16.41 74.93 11.19
CA ILE A 806 -15.34 74.19 10.50
C ILE A 806 -14.84 74.96 9.27
N SER A 807 -15.73 75.47 8.42
CA SER A 807 -15.35 76.20 7.20
C SER A 807 -14.53 77.47 7.46
N ASN A 808 -14.71 78.09 8.62
CA ASN A 808 -14.01 79.31 9.01
C ASN A 808 -12.66 79.04 9.68
N MET A 809 -12.27 77.77 9.90
CA MET A 809 -10.98 77.42 10.48
C MET A 809 -9.87 77.42 9.43
N THR A 810 -8.78 78.15 9.71
CA THR A 810 -7.62 78.29 8.80
C THR A 810 -6.44 77.38 9.17
N LYS A 811 -6.48 76.71 10.34
CA LYS A 811 -5.50 75.72 10.86
C LYS A 811 -6.20 74.76 11.84
N ILE A 812 -5.46 73.76 12.35
CA ILE A 812 -5.86 72.85 13.45
C ILE A 812 -6.12 73.67 14.73
N SER A 813 -7.26 74.34 14.82
CA SER A 813 -7.81 74.96 16.03
C SER A 813 -8.81 74.00 16.67
N LYS A 814 -8.92 73.98 17.99
CA LYS A 814 -9.95 73.13 18.64
C LYS A 814 -11.33 73.66 18.26
N LEU A 815 -12.20 72.76 17.78
CA LEU A 815 -13.53 73.13 17.26
C LEU A 815 -14.38 73.93 18.26
N ASN A 816 -14.25 73.61 19.55
CA ASN A 816 -14.92 74.26 20.66
C ASN A 816 -14.42 75.68 20.97
N GLU A 817 -13.22 76.06 20.49
CA GLU A 817 -12.65 77.41 20.69
C GLU A 817 -13.08 78.39 19.58
N SER A 818 -13.90 77.96 18.61
CA SER A 818 -14.42 78.86 17.57
C SER A 818 -15.39 79.89 18.15
N GLU A 819 -15.39 81.13 17.62
CA GLU A 819 -16.27 82.23 18.08
C GLU A 819 -17.76 81.85 18.11
N SER A 820 -18.17 80.95 17.23
CA SER A 820 -19.56 80.49 17.12
C SER A 820 -19.94 79.44 18.17
N LEU A 821 -18.96 78.69 18.71
CA LEU A 821 -19.18 77.57 19.60
C LEU A 821 -18.66 77.77 21.03
N ASN A 822 -17.74 78.72 21.27
CA ASN A 822 -17.09 78.96 22.57
C ASN A 822 -18.03 79.31 23.74
N LYS A 823 -19.26 79.75 23.43
CA LYS A 823 -20.32 80.07 24.39
C LYS A 823 -21.10 78.83 24.87
N TYR A 824 -20.88 77.67 24.26
CA TYR A 824 -21.49 76.39 24.63
C TYR A 824 -20.44 75.51 25.31
N ASN A 825 -20.84 74.76 26.35
CA ASN A 825 -19.94 73.86 27.07
C ASN A 825 -19.67 72.57 26.28
N LEU A 826 -18.87 72.69 25.21
CA LEU A 826 -18.48 71.60 24.33
C LEU A 826 -17.04 71.16 24.65
N SER A 827 -16.83 70.65 25.87
CA SER A 827 -15.49 70.35 26.41
C SER A 827 -15.12 68.86 26.44
N ASP A 828 -16.02 67.97 26.02
CA ASP A 828 -15.79 66.52 25.95
C ASP A 828 -14.52 66.19 25.15
N SER A 829 -13.70 65.31 25.70
CA SER A 829 -12.59 64.72 24.98
C SER A 829 -13.11 63.78 23.89
N ILE A 830 -12.25 63.47 22.92
CA ILE A 830 -12.62 62.50 21.87
C ILE A 830 -12.87 61.10 22.46
N GLU A 831 -12.23 60.77 23.57
CA GLU A 831 -12.51 59.56 24.35
C GLU A 831 -13.91 59.59 24.99
N ASP A 832 -14.32 60.72 25.57
CA ASP A 832 -15.67 60.86 26.16
C ASP A 832 -16.76 60.70 25.08
N ILE A 833 -16.51 61.23 23.88
CA ILE A 833 -17.43 61.09 22.73
C ILE A 833 -17.59 59.63 22.32
N VAL A 834 -16.48 58.87 22.29
CA VAL A 834 -16.53 57.42 22.03
C VAL A 834 -17.34 56.71 23.12
N GLU A 835 -17.11 57.02 24.39
CA GLU A 835 -17.81 56.39 25.51
C GLU A 835 -19.32 56.73 25.54
N ASN A 836 -19.67 57.97 25.18
CA ASN A 836 -21.06 58.42 25.10
C ASN A 836 -21.83 57.80 23.92
N SER A 837 -21.12 57.28 22.90
CA SER A 837 -21.70 56.65 21.70
C SER A 837 -22.21 55.21 21.96
N LYS A 838 -23.09 55.05 22.96
CA LYS A 838 -23.58 53.74 23.44
C LYS A 838 -24.83 53.20 22.75
N TYR A 839 -25.53 54.00 21.96
CA TYR A 839 -26.76 53.58 21.29
C TYR A 839 -26.47 52.97 19.91
N GLY A 840 -27.36 52.10 19.42
CA GLY A 840 -27.28 51.52 18.08
C GLY A 840 -26.08 50.58 17.84
N GLY A 841 -25.42 50.10 18.89
CA GLY A 841 -24.21 49.28 18.78
C GLY A 841 -22.92 50.08 18.57
N GLY A 842 -22.89 51.36 18.95
CA GLY A 842 -21.73 52.23 18.83
C GLY A 842 -20.53 51.84 19.71
N PRO A 843 -19.40 52.57 19.62
CA PRO A 843 -18.08 52.15 20.09
C PRO A 843 -17.82 52.27 21.61
N SER A 844 -18.85 52.54 22.42
CA SER A 844 -18.68 52.66 23.87
C SER A 844 -18.14 51.38 24.51
N SER A 845 -17.45 51.53 25.65
CA SER A 845 -16.89 50.41 26.39
C SER A 845 -17.95 49.35 26.71
N ILE A 846 -19.13 49.76 27.17
CA ILE A 846 -20.24 48.85 27.49
C ILE A 846 -20.69 47.98 26.30
N ASN A 847 -20.75 48.54 25.09
CA ASN A 847 -21.10 47.77 23.90
C ASN A 847 -19.98 46.81 23.52
N THR A 848 -18.72 47.27 23.57
CA THR A 848 -17.58 46.42 23.26
C THR A 848 -17.45 45.25 24.25
N GLU A 849 -17.69 45.47 25.54
CA GLU A 849 -17.70 44.43 26.58
C GLU A 849 -18.83 43.43 26.38
N ASN A 850 -20.05 43.89 26.11
CA ASN A 850 -21.19 43.02 25.80
C ASN A 850 -20.91 42.14 24.57
N ASN A 851 -20.36 42.74 23.51
CA ASN A 851 -19.98 42.00 22.30
C ASN A 851 -18.90 40.95 22.58
N PHE A 852 -17.96 41.19 23.49
CA PHE A 852 -16.96 40.20 23.86
C PHE A 852 -17.57 38.97 24.54
N GLU A 853 -18.46 39.20 25.49
CA GLU A 853 -19.14 38.11 26.19
C GLU A 853 -20.03 37.31 25.23
N GLU A 854 -20.68 37.99 24.28
CA GLU A 854 -21.48 37.33 23.25
C GLU A 854 -20.61 36.56 22.25
N LEU A 855 -19.51 37.13 21.77
CA LEU A 855 -18.57 36.44 20.87
C LEU A 855 -17.98 35.20 21.53
N LYS A 856 -17.60 35.28 22.81
CA LYS A 856 -17.07 34.12 23.56
C LYS A 856 -18.10 32.99 23.62
N LYS A 857 -19.34 33.28 24.01
CA LYS A 857 -20.44 32.27 24.01
C LYS A 857 -20.67 31.67 22.64
N ASN A 858 -20.59 32.48 21.58
CA ASN A 858 -20.76 32.04 20.21
C ASN A 858 -19.62 31.13 19.74
N ILE A 859 -18.37 31.46 20.07
CA ILE A 859 -17.20 30.62 19.76
C ILE A 859 -17.37 29.26 20.45
N GLU A 860 -17.65 29.23 21.75
CA GLU A 860 -17.90 27.99 22.50
C GLU A 860 -19.04 27.16 21.87
N MET A 861 -20.10 27.81 21.39
CA MET A 861 -21.20 27.13 20.68
C MET A 861 -20.73 26.51 19.36
N LEU A 862 -19.92 27.23 18.57
CA LEU A 862 -19.40 26.74 17.29
C LEU A 862 -18.42 25.60 17.48
N GLU A 863 -17.52 25.69 18.45
CA GLU A 863 -16.63 24.60 18.84
C GLU A 863 -17.41 23.35 19.26
N ARG A 864 -18.47 23.49 20.07
CA ARG A 864 -19.35 22.37 20.42
C ARG A 864 -20.01 21.73 19.20
N LYS A 865 -20.43 22.53 18.21
CA LYS A 865 -20.99 22.01 16.95
C LYS A 865 -19.94 21.23 16.17
N ILE A 866 -18.75 21.79 15.99
CA ILE A 866 -17.62 21.13 15.31
C ILE A 866 -17.28 19.81 16.00
N ASN A 867 -17.11 19.83 17.33
CA ASN A 867 -16.80 18.66 18.13
C ASN A 867 -17.88 17.59 18.01
N LYS A 868 -19.16 17.97 17.97
CA LYS A 868 -20.26 17.04 17.74
C LYS A 868 -20.13 16.33 16.39
N TYR A 869 -19.79 17.06 15.33
CA TYR A 869 -19.63 16.49 13.99
C TYR A 869 -18.40 15.60 13.89
N THR A 870 -17.24 16.05 14.36
CA THR A 870 -16.00 15.28 14.34
C THR A 870 -16.13 14.01 15.19
N SER A 871 -16.69 14.11 16.39
CA SER A 871 -16.94 12.95 17.27
C SER A 871 -17.85 11.92 16.61
N LYS A 872 -18.90 12.34 15.90
CA LYS A 872 -19.78 11.43 15.14
C LYS A 872 -19.01 10.68 14.07
N TRP A 873 -18.17 11.36 13.29
CA TRP A 873 -17.40 10.73 12.22
C TRP A 873 -16.28 9.84 12.75
N GLU A 874 -15.64 10.21 13.85
CA GLU A 874 -14.65 9.40 14.56
C GLU A 874 -15.29 8.14 15.15
N ALA A 875 -16.45 8.26 15.80
CA ALA A 875 -17.20 7.12 16.32
C ALA A 875 -17.55 6.12 15.22
N ALA A 876 -18.03 6.59 14.06
CA ALA A 876 -18.29 5.74 12.90
C ALA A 876 -17.02 5.05 12.39
N ASN A 877 -15.90 5.78 12.32
CA ASN A 877 -14.61 5.22 11.91
C ASN A 877 -14.10 4.13 12.88
N ASN A 878 -14.26 4.36 14.18
CA ASN A 878 -13.91 3.40 15.21
C ASN A 878 -14.79 2.15 15.13
N GLN A 879 -16.10 2.33 14.95
CA GLN A 879 -17.04 1.23 14.77
C GLN A 879 -16.70 0.40 13.52
N LEU A 880 -16.38 1.05 12.39
CA LEU A 880 -15.93 0.40 11.17
C LEU A 880 -14.69 -0.47 11.43
N ASN A 881 -13.67 0.09 12.08
CA ASN A 881 -12.44 -0.64 12.41
C ASN A 881 -12.68 -1.82 13.36
N VAL A 882 -13.53 -1.65 14.38
CA VAL A 882 -13.91 -2.71 15.32
C VAL A 882 -14.60 -3.86 14.59
N LEU A 883 -15.53 -3.57 13.67
CA LEU A 883 -16.23 -4.59 12.90
C LEU A 883 -15.31 -5.29 11.89
N CYS A 884 -14.36 -4.57 11.29
CA CYS A 884 -13.33 -5.15 10.44
C CYS A 884 -12.49 -6.15 11.23
N ASN A 885 -11.94 -5.72 12.36
CA ASN A 885 -11.13 -6.57 13.24
C ASN A 885 -11.91 -7.78 13.72
N LYS A 886 -13.16 -7.60 14.20
CA LYS A 886 -14.03 -8.70 14.63
C LYS A 886 -14.28 -9.71 13.50
N THR A 887 -14.40 -9.24 12.26
CA THR A 887 -14.55 -10.11 11.09
C THR A 887 -13.26 -10.89 10.86
N ILE A 888 -12.11 -10.23 10.83
CA ILE A 888 -10.79 -10.88 10.66
C ILE A 888 -10.54 -11.96 11.74
N TYR A 889 -10.74 -11.64 13.02
CA TYR A 889 -10.46 -12.56 14.14
C TYR A 889 -11.44 -13.73 14.26
N LYS A 890 -12.73 -13.55 13.93
CA LYS A 890 -13.71 -14.65 13.97
C LYS A 890 -13.36 -15.80 13.03
N SER A 891 -12.62 -15.54 11.95
CA SER A 891 -12.12 -16.61 11.07
C SER A 891 -10.99 -17.40 11.72
N ALA A 892 -10.07 -16.72 12.42
CA ALA A 892 -8.92 -17.36 13.06
C ALA A 892 -9.32 -18.35 14.16
N CYS A 893 -10.37 -18.06 14.93
CA CYS A 893 -10.86 -18.95 16.00
C CYS A 893 -11.67 -20.17 15.52
N LYS A 894 -11.98 -20.29 14.22
CA LYS A 894 -12.59 -21.51 13.64
C LYS A 894 -11.55 -22.46 13.04
N THR A 895 -10.31 -22.00 12.89
CA THR A 895 -9.19 -22.76 12.30
C THR A 895 -8.22 -23.28 13.38
N LEU A 896 -8.34 -22.76 14.60
CA LEU A 896 -7.85 -23.36 15.85
C LEU A 896 -8.94 -24.24 16.45
#